data_AF-A0A3D8YFA6-F1
#
_entry.id   AF-A0A3D8YFA6-F1
#
_cell.length_a   1.000
_cell.length_b   1.000
_cell.length_c   1.000
_cell.angle_alpha   90.00
_cell.angle_beta   90.00
_cell.angle_gamma   90.00
#
_symmetry.space_group_name_H-M   'P 1'
#
loop_
_entity.id
_entity.type
_entity.pdbx_description
1 polymer ?
#
loop_
_entity_poly.entity_id
_entity_poly.type
_entity_poly.pdbx_seq_one_letter_code
_entity_poly.pdbx_strand_id
1 'polypeptide(L)'
;MEYFKKLLDLLKIEREEDKQSYIKLIETTSVSQRRAAGLSWYPIAIRGSEMSRGDYLTVEVERTTHTDLSHQLRFGVPAVLFSNHDPKKDRVEGTVTHQSGNRLKITLKTDELPDWSRDGKLGIDLLFDDNSYDEMQSALKTASQSAESGELGRLIRVLTGLDEPTFNDKLVTQPIPSLNESQQLAVKKILAANEIAVVHGPPGTGKTTTLVQAVKALIVQDHQKILVVAPSNTAVDLLSEKLSEAGLNVLRVGNPARVSERLNDLTLDSKMAGHARMKEIKNLKKQANEYKNMAHKYKRQFGKSEREQRKALFDEAHRIMKEVTNSEQYIIDDVVSRAQVITATPVGANHYTVRNVKYRTVVIDEAGQALEPACWIPILKGQKVVLAGDHFQLSPTIKSDEAARNGLANTLLEKNAVLYPEGVVLLEEQYRMHESIMRFSSQIFYEDRLRAHESVKSRLLFPADLPVTFIDTAGCGFDEQLDGTSSTNPEEAAFLFRHFSQLASDLEKQGYTDKNFPTVAIISPYKQQIAVLADQLKHAPDLQPYVSNISVNTIDSFQGQERDIVYISMTRSNPEGTIGFLSDIRRMNVAMTRARKKLVVIGDSATLSVLPFYSSFVSYAEELDGYKSAWEFAEI
;
A
#
# COMPACT_ATOMS: atom_id res chain seq x y z
N MET A 1 -20.25 -8.49 -22.16
CA MET A 1 -20.84 -7.23 -21.70
C MET A 1 -19.92 -6.08 -22.10
N GLU A 2 -20.43 -5.01 -22.72
CA GLU A 2 -19.63 -3.87 -23.21
C GLU A 2 -18.79 -3.21 -22.11
N TYR A 3 -19.37 -3.14 -20.91
CA TYR A 3 -18.74 -2.69 -19.67
C TYR A 3 -17.31 -3.23 -19.46
N PHE A 4 -17.17 -4.56 -19.42
CA PHE A 4 -15.89 -5.22 -19.18
C PHE A 4 -14.95 -5.12 -20.38
N LYS A 5 -15.47 -4.96 -21.60
CA LYS A 5 -14.65 -4.74 -22.79
C LYS A 5 -13.95 -3.37 -22.71
N LYS A 6 -14.69 -2.31 -22.34
CA LYS A 6 -14.12 -0.97 -22.14
C LYS A 6 -13.01 -0.99 -21.08
N LEU A 7 -13.27 -1.58 -19.90
CA LEU A 7 -12.25 -1.68 -18.84
C LEU A 7 -11.02 -2.47 -19.30
N LEU A 8 -11.20 -3.55 -20.06
CA LEU A 8 -10.11 -4.36 -20.57
C LEU A 8 -9.23 -3.57 -21.54
N ASP A 9 -9.83 -2.75 -22.40
CA ASP A 9 -9.09 -1.93 -23.37
C ASP A 9 -8.34 -0.78 -22.68
N LEU A 10 -8.94 -0.13 -21.68
CA LEU A 10 -8.24 0.87 -20.85
C LEU A 10 -7.06 0.25 -20.08
N LEU A 11 -7.23 -0.95 -19.55
CA LEU A 11 -6.16 -1.65 -18.84
C LEU A 11 -4.99 -2.04 -19.75
N LYS A 12 -5.23 -2.30 -21.04
CA LYS A 12 -4.16 -2.54 -22.02
C LYS A 12 -3.37 -1.28 -22.31
N ILE A 13 -4.05 -0.14 -22.46
CA ILE A 13 -3.39 1.16 -22.66
C ILE A 13 -2.49 1.47 -21.46
N GLU A 14 -3.00 1.30 -20.24
CA GLU A 14 -2.21 1.49 -19.02
C GLU A 14 -1.01 0.54 -18.95
N ARG A 15 -1.20 -0.76 -19.23
CA ARG A 15 -0.10 -1.75 -19.22
C ARG A 15 1.01 -1.36 -20.20
N GLU A 16 0.64 -0.90 -21.40
CA GLU A 16 1.63 -0.52 -22.40
C GLU A 16 2.40 0.73 -21.98
N GLU A 17 1.73 1.77 -21.50
CA GLU A 17 2.38 3.00 -21.01
C GLU A 17 3.32 2.74 -19.83
N ASP A 18 2.88 1.94 -18.85
CA ASP A 18 3.69 1.56 -17.69
C ASP A 18 4.91 0.74 -18.11
N LYS A 19 4.73 -0.20 -19.06
CA LYS A 19 5.82 -1.00 -19.62
C LYS A 19 6.84 -0.14 -20.37
N GLN A 20 6.39 0.79 -21.21
CA GLN A 20 7.29 1.70 -21.94
C GLN A 20 8.05 2.63 -20.99
N SER A 21 7.35 3.17 -19.99
CA SER A 21 7.95 3.98 -18.92
C SER A 21 9.01 3.21 -18.14
N TYR A 22 8.73 1.94 -17.80
CA TYR A 22 9.67 1.05 -17.15
C TYR A 22 10.90 0.77 -18.04
N ILE A 23 10.72 0.45 -19.32
CA ILE A 23 11.84 0.23 -20.26
C ILE A 23 12.73 1.47 -20.33
N LYS A 24 12.13 2.65 -20.54
CA LYS A 24 12.85 3.92 -20.58
C LYS A 24 13.61 4.19 -19.28
N LEU A 25 13.02 3.90 -18.13
CA LEU A 25 13.68 4.05 -16.83
C LEU A 25 14.91 3.14 -16.73
N ILE A 26 14.80 1.87 -17.10
CA ILE A 26 15.92 0.91 -17.04
C ILE A 26 17.05 1.30 -18.01
N GLU A 27 16.72 1.79 -19.21
CA GLU A 27 17.70 2.18 -20.23
C GLU A 27 18.46 3.46 -19.87
N THR A 28 17.81 4.40 -19.18
CA THR A 28 18.37 5.74 -18.89
C THR A 28 19.02 5.84 -17.51
N THR A 29 18.75 4.91 -16.59
CA THR A 29 19.28 4.97 -15.22
C THR A 29 20.45 4.01 -15.00
N SER A 30 21.46 4.50 -14.29
CA SER A 30 22.58 3.65 -13.83
C SER A 30 22.10 2.65 -12.77
N VAL A 31 22.83 1.53 -12.62
CA VAL A 31 22.55 0.52 -11.57
C VAL A 31 22.51 1.15 -10.17
N SER A 32 23.37 2.14 -9.91
CA SER A 32 23.40 2.89 -8.65
C SER A 32 22.10 3.67 -8.40
N GLN A 33 21.56 4.31 -9.42
CA GLN A 33 20.28 5.03 -9.34
C GLN A 33 19.11 4.06 -9.17
N ARG A 34 19.10 2.92 -9.90
CA ARG A 34 18.06 1.89 -9.73
C ARG A 34 18.06 1.30 -8.32
N ARG A 35 19.24 1.08 -7.75
CA ARG A 35 19.40 0.65 -6.36
C ARG A 35 18.87 1.69 -5.37
N ALA A 36 19.18 2.97 -5.57
CA ALA A 36 18.64 4.06 -4.75
C ALA A 36 17.11 4.17 -4.86
N ALA A 37 16.54 3.85 -6.01
CA ALA A 37 15.10 3.77 -6.23
C ALA A 37 14.46 2.44 -5.72
N GLY A 38 15.25 1.53 -5.15
CA GLY A 38 14.77 0.25 -4.63
C GLY A 38 14.40 -0.79 -5.71
N LEU A 39 14.80 -0.57 -6.96
CA LEU A 39 14.52 -1.46 -8.10
C LEU A 39 15.59 -2.55 -8.29
N SER A 40 16.76 -2.39 -7.66
CA SER A 40 17.89 -3.30 -7.84
C SER A 40 18.60 -3.64 -6.54
N TRP A 41 18.98 -4.91 -6.37
CA TRP A 41 20.02 -5.31 -5.43
C TRP A 41 21.37 -5.36 -6.15
N TYR A 42 22.31 -4.53 -5.74
CA TYR A 42 23.65 -4.50 -6.32
C TYR A 42 24.68 -3.88 -5.36
N PRO A 43 25.89 -4.44 -5.22
CA PRO A 43 26.28 -5.79 -5.62
C PRO A 43 25.63 -6.87 -4.72
N ILE A 44 25.52 -8.08 -5.25
CA ILE A 44 25.12 -9.28 -4.52
C ILE A 44 26.22 -10.36 -4.60
N ALA A 45 26.15 -11.34 -3.69
CA ALA A 45 26.96 -12.55 -3.73
C ALA A 45 26.05 -13.79 -3.77
N ILE A 46 26.38 -14.76 -4.62
CA ILE A 46 25.71 -16.07 -4.62
C ILE A 46 26.20 -16.86 -3.40
N ARG A 47 25.27 -17.37 -2.59
CA ARG A 47 25.53 -18.19 -1.39
C ARG A 47 25.29 -19.67 -1.62
N GLY A 48 24.45 -20.02 -2.58
CA GLY A 48 24.18 -21.40 -2.96
C GLY A 48 23.29 -21.49 -4.18
N SER A 49 23.19 -22.69 -4.73
CA SER A 49 22.20 -22.99 -5.77
C SER A 49 21.67 -24.41 -5.59
N GLU A 50 20.40 -24.61 -5.96
CA GLU A 50 19.70 -25.89 -5.89
C GLU A 50 18.76 -26.06 -7.08
N MET A 51 18.58 -27.29 -7.54
CA MET A 51 17.62 -27.59 -8.60
C MET A 51 16.19 -27.62 -8.03
N SER A 52 15.29 -26.85 -8.63
CA SER A 52 13.87 -26.77 -8.27
C SER A 52 13.01 -27.72 -9.11
N ARG A 53 11.69 -27.69 -8.91
CA ARG A 53 10.72 -28.41 -9.73
C ARG A 53 10.79 -27.93 -11.19
N GLY A 54 10.92 -28.87 -12.13
CA GLY A 54 10.88 -28.60 -13.57
C GLY A 54 12.23 -28.18 -14.18
N ASP A 55 13.36 -28.67 -13.64
CA ASP A 55 14.71 -28.43 -14.14
C ASP A 55 15.18 -26.96 -14.13
N TYR A 56 14.51 -26.11 -13.34
CA TYR A 56 14.92 -24.72 -13.13
C TYR A 56 15.87 -24.58 -11.93
N LEU A 57 16.94 -23.82 -12.13
CA LEU A 57 17.94 -23.53 -11.11
C LEU A 57 17.46 -22.45 -10.15
N THR A 58 17.45 -22.75 -8.86
CA THR A 58 17.21 -21.76 -7.80
C THR A 58 18.54 -21.33 -7.21
N VAL A 59 18.78 -20.01 -7.20
CA VAL A 59 20.02 -19.40 -6.71
C VAL A 59 19.69 -18.61 -5.45
N GLU A 60 20.40 -18.92 -4.35
CA GLU A 60 20.38 -18.12 -3.14
C GLU A 60 21.44 -17.04 -3.25
N VAL A 61 21.02 -15.79 -3.10
CA VAL A 61 21.87 -14.61 -3.14
C VAL A 61 21.76 -13.81 -1.86
N GLU A 62 22.82 -13.07 -1.54
CA GLU A 62 22.87 -12.16 -0.41
C GLU A 62 23.37 -10.79 -0.86
N ARG A 63 22.69 -9.74 -0.41
CA ARG A 63 23.15 -8.37 -0.60
C ARG A 63 24.27 -8.09 0.39
N THR A 64 25.45 -7.72 -0.13
CA THR A 64 26.66 -7.56 0.69
C THR A 64 26.88 -6.13 1.20
N THR A 65 26.21 -5.15 0.62
CA THR A 65 26.36 -3.72 0.96
C THR A 65 25.03 -2.98 0.79
N HIS A 66 24.90 -1.81 1.41
CA HIS A 66 23.70 -0.96 1.33
C HIS A 66 22.44 -1.68 1.85
N THR A 67 22.59 -2.51 2.89
CA THR A 67 21.53 -3.36 3.45
C THR A 67 20.40 -2.56 4.10
N ASP A 68 20.63 -1.28 4.33
CA ASP A 68 19.72 -0.27 4.83
C ASP A 68 18.76 0.29 3.77
N LEU A 69 19.07 0.14 2.47
CA LEU A 69 18.21 0.65 1.40
C LEU A 69 17.01 -0.28 1.16
N SER A 70 15.80 0.27 1.33
CA SER A 70 14.53 -0.35 0.97
C SER A 70 14.47 -0.76 -0.50
N HIS A 71 13.74 -1.83 -0.80
CA HIS A 71 13.61 -2.39 -2.14
C HIS A 71 12.24 -3.00 -2.40
N GLN A 72 11.95 -3.26 -3.67
CA GLN A 72 10.66 -3.79 -4.12
C GLN A 72 10.70 -5.29 -4.47
N LEU A 73 11.89 -5.91 -4.48
CA LEU A 73 12.07 -7.36 -4.68
C LEU A 73 11.40 -8.14 -3.54
N ARG A 74 10.35 -8.90 -3.88
CA ARG A 74 9.52 -9.68 -2.95
C ARG A 74 9.15 -11.02 -3.58
N PHE A 75 8.61 -11.96 -2.80
CA PHE A 75 8.14 -13.23 -3.34
C PHE A 75 7.19 -13.04 -4.54
N GLY A 76 7.38 -13.83 -5.58
CA GLY A 76 6.55 -13.89 -6.78
C GLY A 76 6.90 -12.87 -7.87
N VAL A 77 7.73 -11.85 -7.58
CA VAL A 77 8.04 -10.86 -8.62
C VAL A 77 9.00 -11.43 -9.66
N PRO A 78 8.79 -11.12 -10.94
CA PRO A 78 9.78 -11.41 -11.97
C PRO A 78 11.02 -10.54 -11.71
N ALA A 79 12.19 -11.12 -11.92
CA ALA A 79 13.47 -10.47 -11.69
C ALA A 79 14.52 -10.99 -12.67
N VAL A 80 15.61 -10.24 -12.82
CA VAL A 80 16.74 -10.62 -13.66
C VAL A 80 17.99 -10.64 -12.81
N LEU A 81 18.69 -11.78 -12.79
CA LEU A 81 20.08 -11.84 -12.37
C LEU A 81 20.95 -11.28 -13.51
N PHE A 82 21.82 -10.32 -13.22
CA PHE A 82 22.72 -9.74 -14.20
C PHE A 82 24.16 -9.59 -13.69
N SER A 83 25.12 -9.47 -14.61
CA SER A 83 26.48 -9.00 -14.32
C SER A 83 26.73 -7.59 -14.87
N ASN A 84 27.56 -6.81 -14.17
CA ASN A 84 28.03 -5.53 -14.67
C ASN A 84 29.14 -5.63 -15.74
N HIS A 85 29.64 -6.84 -16.04
CA HIS A 85 30.67 -7.09 -17.05
C HIS A 85 30.15 -6.78 -18.47
N ASP A 86 29.05 -7.40 -18.89
CA ASP A 86 28.24 -6.95 -20.03
C ASP A 86 26.76 -6.80 -19.61
N PRO A 87 26.34 -5.61 -19.10
CA PRO A 87 25.00 -5.39 -18.55
C PRO A 87 23.84 -5.60 -19.54
N LYS A 88 24.14 -5.68 -20.85
CA LYS A 88 23.13 -5.90 -21.90
C LYS A 88 22.95 -7.38 -22.21
N LYS A 89 24.01 -8.19 -22.12
CA LYS A 89 23.97 -9.62 -22.48
C LYS A 89 24.03 -10.57 -21.28
N ASP A 90 24.74 -10.19 -20.23
CA ASP A 90 24.94 -11.02 -19.03
C ASP A 90 23.72 -10.91 -18.12
N ARG A 91 22.59 -11.46 -18.57
CA ARG A 91 21.28 -11.37 -17.93
C ARG A 91 20.55 -12.70 -18.04
N VAL A 92 19.90 -13.13 -16.96
CA VAL A 92 19.01 -14.28 -16.96
C VAL A 92 17.77 -13.99 -16.12
N GLU A 93 16.60 -14.21 -16.72
CA GLU A 93 15.32 -14.01 -16.04
C GLU A 93 15.04 -15.12 -15.03
N GLY A 94 14.32 -14.75 -13.98
CA GLY A 94 13.79 -15.66 -12.99
C GLY A 94 12.63 -15.05 -12.23
N THR A 95 12.17 -15.80 -11.24
CA THR A 95 11.12 -15.37 -10.30
C THR A 95 11.67 -15.46 -8.89
N VAL A 96 11.44 -14.43 -8.09
CA VAL A 96 11.82 -14.44 -6.68
C VAL A 96 10.94 -15.45 -5.94
N THR A 97 11.52 -16.50 -5.39
CA THR A 97 10.81 -17.57 -4.68
C THR A 97 10.96 -17.51 -3.17
N HIS A 98 11.84 -16.64 -2.66
CA HIS A 98 11.93 -16.34 -1.25
C HIS A 98 12.67 -15.03 -1.06
N GLN A 99 12.27 -14.22 -0.08
CA GLN A 99 13.04 -13.05 0.34
C GLN A 99 12.92 -12.94 1.86
N SER A 100 14.07 -12.81 2.53
CA SER A 100 14.15 -12.66 3.98
C SER A 100 15.41 -11.86 4.35
N GLY A 101 15.20 -10.69 4.95
CA GLY A 101 16.27 -9.74 5.24
C GLY A 101 17.12 -9.45 4.01
N ASN A 102 18.43 -9.67 4.12
CA ASN A 102 19.40 -9.44 3.05
C ASN A 102 19.60 -10.65 2.12
N ARG A 103 18.80 -11.71 2.29
CA ARG A 103 18.87 -12.92 1.46
C ARG A 103 17.64 -13.06 0.59
N LEU A 104 17.87 -13.56 -0.61
CA LEU A 104 16.83 -13.77 -1.61
C LEU A 104 17.12 -15.07 -2.35
N LYS A 105 16.07 -15.85 -2.66
CA LYS A 105 16.15 -16.95 -3.61
C LYS A 105 15.44 -16.55 -4.89
N ILE A 106 16.10 -16.74 -6.02
CA ILE A 106 15.56 -16.54 -7.35
C ILE A 106 15.61 -17.85 -8.12
N THR A 107 14.49 -18.29 -8.66
CA THR A 107 14.42 -19.43 -9.57
C THR A 107 14.59 -18.92 -11.00
N LEU A 108 15.72 -19.22 -11.61
CA LEU A 108 16.11 -18.78 -12.95
C LEU A 108 15.49 -19.70 -14.01
N LYS A 109 15.17 -19.13 -15.18
CA LYS A 109 14.68 -19.87 -16.35
C LYS A 109 15.81 -20.60 -17.10
N THR A 110 16.74 -21.22 -16.35
CA THR A 110 17.87 -22.01 -16.85
C THR A 110 18.15 -23.14 -15.87
N ASP A 111 18.82 -24.18 -16.35
CA ASP A 111 19.21 -25.39 -15.62
C ASP A 111 20.59 -25.28 -14.95
N GLU A 112 21.45 -24.38 -15.40
CA GLU A 112 22.79 -24.17 -14.84
C GLU A 112 23.11 -22.68 -14.62
N LEU A 113 24.05 -22.41 -13.70
CA LEU A 113 24.50 -21.03 -13.47
C LEU A 113 25.27 -20.59 -14.72
N PRO A 114 24.91 -19.46 -15.36
CA PRO A 114 25.63 -18.99 -16.55
C PRO A 114 27.12 -18.74 -16.25
N ASP A 115 28.00 -18.98 -17.22
CA ASP A 115 29.46 -18.81 -17.03
C ASP A 115 29.84 -17.40 -16.56
N TRP A 116 29.18 -16.38 -17.13
CA TRP A 116 29.36 -14.96 -16.77
C TRP A 116 28.96 -14.65 -15.32
N SER A 117 28.27 -15.55 -14.60
CA SER A 117 27.95 -15.37 -13.17
C SER A 117 29.20 -15.27 -12.28
N ARG A 118 30.38 -15.59 -12.82
CA ARG A 118 31.68 -15.45 -12.16
C ARG A 118 32.43 -14.17 -12.55
N ASP A 119 31.94 -13.47 -13.57
CA ASP A 119 32.59 -12.29 -14.13
C ASP A 119 31.94 -11.03 -13.58
N GLY A 120 32.76 -10.10 -13.09
CA GLY A 120 32.28 -8.82 -12.57
C GLY A 120 31.49 -8.91 -11.25
N LYS A 121 30.68 -7.88 -11.00
CA LYS A 121 29.77 -7.77 -9.88
C LYS A 121 28.36 -8.10 -10.33
N LEU A 122 27.71 -8.98 -9.60
CA LEU A 122 26.34 -9.38 -9.87
C LEU A 122 25.33 -8.42 -9.25
N GLY A 123 24.15 -8.38 -9.84
CA GLY A 123 22.98 -7.73 -9.27
C GLY A 123 21.69 -8.45 -9.65
N ILE A 124 20.60 -8.06 -8.99
CA ILE A 124 19.25 -8.44 -9.37
C ILE A 124 18.46 -7.17 -9.66
N ASP A 125 17.91 -7.08 -10.87
CA ASP A 125 16.95 -6.05 -11.26
C ASP A 125 15.53 -6.61 -11.13
N LEU A 126 14.61 -5.84 -10.55
CA LEU A 126 13.18 -6.12 -10.61
C LEU A 126 12.71 -5.99 -12.07
N LEU A 127 11.90 -6.92 -12.58
CA LEU A 127 11.24 -6.80 -13.88
C LEU A 127 9.87 -6.13 -13.75
N PHE A 128 9.35 -5.67 -14.89
CA PHE A 128 7.98 -5.19 -15.01
C PHE A 128 6.97 -6.23 -14.49
N ASP A 129 6.01 -5.79 -13.67
CA ASP A 129 5.02 -6.67 -13.02
C ASP A 129 3.86 -7.01 -13.97
N ASP A 130 4.13 -7.92 -14.90
CA ASP A 130 3.15 -8.35 -15.89
C ASP A 130 2.00 -9.16 -15.26
N ASN A 131 2.29 -9.84 -14.15
CA ASN A 131 1.35 -10.73 -13.48
C ASN A 131 0.14 -9.98 -12.91
N SER A 132 0.34 -8.80 -12.30
CA SER A 132 -0.76 -7.99 -11.78
C SER A 132 -1.76 -7.61 -12.89
N TYR A 133 -1.26 -7.25 -14.08
CA TYR A 133 -2.12 -6.98 -15.24
C TYR A 133 -2.83 -8.22 -15.75
N ASP A 134 -2.14 -9.36 -15.83
CA ASP A 134 -2.73 -10.61 -16.30
C ASP A 134 -3.87 -11.09 -15.37
N GLU A 135 -3.69 -10.97 -14.06
CA GLU A 135 -4.72 -11.29 -13.06
C GLU A 135 -5.95 -10.38 -13.20
N MET A 136 -5.75 -9.07 -13.36
CA MET A 136 -6.83 -8.12 -13.62
C MET A 136 -7.58 -8.44 -14.92
N GLN A 137 -6.86 -8.71 -16.01
CA GLN A 137 -7.48 -9.07 -17.29
C GLN A 137 -8.27 -10.39 -17.20
N SER A 138 -7.72 -11.39 -16.50
CA SER A 138 -8.39 -12.67 -16.25
C SER A 138 -9.68 -12.49 -15.46
N ALA A 139 -9.66 -11.64 -14.42
CA ALA A 139 -10.85 -11.29 -13.65
C ALA A 139 -11.91 -10.62 -14.52
N LEU A 140 -11.57 -9.61 -15.32
CA LEU A 140 -12.53 -8.93 -16.21
C LEU A 140 -13.18 -9.89 -17.22
N LYS A 141 -12.39 -10.80 -17.81
CA LYS A 141 -12.92 -11.84 -18.72
C LYS A 141 -13.88 -12.78 -18.00
N THR A 142 -13.50 -13.26 -16.82
CA THR A 142 -14.32 -14.15 -15.99
C THR A 142 -15.62 -13.47 -15.56
N ALA A 143 -15.57 -12.19 -15.15
CA ALA A 143 -16.74 -11.40 -14.80
C ALA A 143 -17.70 -11.26 -15.99
N SER A 144 -17.19 -10.96 -17.20
CA SER A 144 -18.03 -10.88 -18.39
C SER A 144 -18.69 -12.22 -18.77
N GLN A 145 -18.05 -13.36 -18.49
CA GLN A 145 -18.60 -14.69 -18.76
C GLN A 145 -19.60 -15.13 -17.68
N SER A 146 -19.43 -14.65 -16.45
CA SER A 146 -20.22 -15.05 -15.29
C SER A 146 -21.42 -14.14 -15.01
N ALA A 147 -21.66 -13.11 -15.83
CA ALA A 147 -22.70 -12.11 -15.59
C ALA A 147 -24.13 -12.68 -15.50
N GLU A 148 -24.38 -13.86 -16.10
CA GLU A 148 -25.68 -14.56 -16.01
C GLU A 148 -25.66 -15.75 -15.02
N SER A 149 -24.58 -15.90 -14.24
CA SER A 149 -24.36 -17.07 -13.39
C SER A 149 -24.92 -16.88 -11.97
N GLY A 150 -26.22 -17.12 -11.80
CA GLY A 150 -26.86 -17.18 -10.48
C GLY A 150 -26.59 -15.95 -9.60
N GLU A 151 -26.22 -16.18 -8.34
CA GLU A 151 -25.92 -15.10 -7.38
C GLU A 151 -24.70 -14.26 -7.76
N LEU A 152 -23.65 -14.87 -8.33
CA LEU A 152 -22.47 -14.14 -8.79
C LEU A 152 -22.81 -13.23 -9.97
N GLY A 153 -23.65 -13.70 -10.89
CA GLY A 153 -24.19 -12.91 -11.99
C GLY A 153 -24.98 -11.71 -11.49
N ARG A 154 -25.85 -11.91 -10.50
CA ARG A 154 -26.58 -10.82 -9.84
C ARG A 154 -25.65 -9.78 -9.22
N LEU A 155 -24.64 -10.22 -8.46
CA LEU A 155 -23.63 -9.30 -7.90
C LEU A 155 -22.94 -8.50 -9.01
N ILE A 156 -22.53 -9.16 -10.10
CA ILE A 156 -21.91 -8.51 -11.25
C ILE A 156 -22.83 -7.42 -11.83
N ARG A 157 -24.11 -7.74 -12.08
CA ARG A 157 -25.08 -6.81 -12.67
C ARG A 157 -25.38 -5.62 -11.75
N VAL A 158 -25.47 -5.82 -10.44
CA VAL A 158 -25.59 -4.72 -9.48
C VAL A 158 -24.34 -3.83 -9.53
N LEU A 159 -23.15 -4.39 -9.46
CA LEU A 159 -21.91 -3.60 -9.46
C LEU A 159 -21.61 -2.87 -10.78
N THR A 160 -22.26 -3.26 -11.88
CA THR A 160 -22.19 -2.60 -13.19
C THR A 160 -23.36 -1.68 -13.48
N GLY A 161 -24.31 -1.52 -12.56
CA GLY A 161 -25.45 -0.61 -12.71
C GLY A 161 -26.64 -1.16 -13.49
N LEU A 162 -26.68 -2.48 -13.75
CA LEU A 162 -27.76 -3.12 -14.50
C LEU A 162 -28.94 -3.56 -13.63
N ASP A 163 -28.69 -3.90 -12.36
CA ASP A 163 -29.69 -4.27 -11.35
C ASP A 163 -29.56 -3.33 -10.13
N GLU A 164 -30.60 -3.21 -9.30
CA GLU A 164 -30.54 -2.48 -8.03
C GLU A 164 -30.15 -3.41 -6.85
N PRO A 165 -29.37 -2.90 -5.87
CA PRO A 165 -29.04 -3.64 -4.66
C PRO A 165 -30.28 -3.82 -3.76
N THR A 166 -30.28 -4.87 -2.95
CA THR A 166 -31.36 -5.15 -2.01
C THR A 166 -30.85 -5.26 -0.58
N PHE A 167 -31.74 -4.95 0.37
CA PHE A 167 -31.44 -4.93 1.81
C PHE A 167 -32.48 -5.74 2.59
N ASN A 168 -32.03 -6.45 3.62
CA ASN A 168 -32.89 -7.15 4.57
C ASN A 168 -33.25 -6.22 5.74
N ASP A 169 -34.29 -5.40 5.54
CA ASP A 169 -34.73 -4.41 6.52
C ASP A 169 -35.29 -5.00 7.82
N LYS A 170 -35.58 -6.31 7.84
CA LYS A 170 -36.07 -7.02 9.02
C LYS A 170 -34.96 -7.47 9.97
N LEU A 171 -33.70 -7.26 9.61
CA LEU A 171 -32.56 -7.65 10.43
C LEU A 171 -32.49 -6.79 11.70
N VAL A 172 -32.63 -7.43 12.86
CA VAL A 172 -32.43 -6.79 14.16
C VAL A 172 -30.98 -6.97 14.57
N THR A 173 -30.24 -5.87 14.66
CA THR A 173 -28.83 -5.85 15.09
C THR A 173 -28.73 -5.30 16.51
N GLN A 174 -27.95 -5.95 17.38
CA GLN A 174 -27.64 -5.38 18.68
C GLN A 174 -26.64 -4.22 18.54
N PRO A 175 -26.82 -3.12 19.29
CA PRO A 175 -25.89 -2.01 19.26
C PRO A 175 -24.53 -2.46 19.80
N ILE A 176 -23.45 -2.02 19.13
CA ILE A 176 -22.08 -2.31 19.55
C ILE A 176 -21.60 -1.10 20.39
N PRO A 177 -21.43 -1.24 21.73
CA PRO A 177 -21.23 -0.09 22.61
C PRO A 177 -19.99 0.76 22.31
N SER A 178 -18.98 0.18 21.65
CA SER A 178 -17.75 0.87 21.29
C SER A 178 -17.85 1.75 20.04
N LEU A 179 -19.00 1.77 19.36
CA LEU A 179 -19.21 2.49 18.10
C LEU A 179 -20.15 3.68 18.29
N ASN A 180 -19.83 4.80 17.64
CA ASN A 180 -20.76 5.93 17.56
C ASN A 180 -21.91 5.65 16.59
N GLU A 181 -22.87 6.58 16.50
CA GLU A 181 -24.10 6.41 15.72
C GLU A 181 -23.83 6.13 14.23
N SER A 182 -22.97 6.90 13.58
CA SER A 182 -22.63 6.72 12.16
C SER A 182 -21.96 5.36 11.88
N GLN A 183 -21.09 4.92 12.79
CA GLN A 183 -20.42 3.62 12.70
C GLN A 183 -21.39 2.46 12.95
N GLN A 184 -22.33 2.60 13.89
CA GLN A 184 -23.40 1.62 14.11
C GLN A 184 -24.32 1.49 12.89
N LEU A 185 -24.68 2.63 12.27
CA LEU A 185 -25.45 2.65 11.02
C LEU A 185 -24.70 1.93 9.90
N ALA A 186 -23.40 2.16 9.76
CA ALA A 186 -22.57 1.47 8.77
C ALA A 186 -22.55 -0.05 8.99
N VAL A 187 -22.36 -0.52 10.22
CA VAL A 187 -22.41 -1.96 10.55
C VAL A 187 -23.80 -2.54 10.23
N LYS A 188 -24.88 -1.86 10.63
CA LYS A 188 -26.26 -2.30 10.34
C LYS A 188 -26.50 -2.42 8.85
N LYS A 189 -26.08 -1.41 8.07
CA LYS A 189 -26.24 -1.39 6.61
C LYS A 189 -25.42 -2.50 5.95
N ILE A 190 -24.19 -2.71 6.39
CA ILE A 190 -23.36 -3.84 5.95
C ILE A 190 -24.09 -5.15 6.18
N LEU A 191 -24.63 -5.40 7.37
CA LEU A 191 -25.28 -6.67 7.69
C LEU A 191 -26.57 -6.87 6.87
N ALA A 192 -27.35 -5.81 6.67
CA ALA A 192 -28.60 -5.85 5.91
C ALA A 192 -28.39 -6.03 4.40
N ALA A 193 -27.28 -5.57 3.82
CA ALA A 193 -27.05 -5.65 2.38
C ALA A 193 -26.97 -7.09 1.86
N ASN A 194 -27.63 -7.39 0.74
CA ASN A 194 -27.53 -8.69 0.08
C ASN A 194 -26.34 -8.75 -0.89
N GLU A 195 -26.15 -7.70 -1.70
CA GLU A 195 -25.11 -7.62 -2.73
C GLU A 195 -23.98 -6.63 -2.41
N ILE A 196 -24.30 -5.38 -2.09
CA ILE A 196 -23.31 -4.32 -1.85
C ILE A 196 -23.67 -3.42 -0.66
N ALA A 197 -22.66 -3.05 0.13
CA ALA A 197 -22.70 -1.92 1.04
C ALA A 197 -21.45 -1.05 0.85
N VAL A 198 -21.61 0.27 0.99
CA VAL A 198 -20.50 1.22 0.88
C VAL A 198 -20.33 1.97 2.20
N VAL A 199 -19.13 1.93 2.76
CA VAL A 199 -18.74 2.76 3.91
C VAL A 199 -17.81 3.85 3.43
N HIS A 200 -18.33 5.08 3.39
CA HIS A 200 -17.52 6.26 3.12
C HIS A 200 -16.89 6.71 4.44
N GLY A 201 -15.58 6.51 4.56
CA GLY A 201 -14.82 6.80 5.78
C GLY A 201 -13.81 7.93 5.57
N PRO A 202 -14.20 9.20 5.80
CA PRO A 202 -13.31 10.36 5.82
C PRO A 202 -12.14 10.21 6.81
N PRO A 203 -11.11 11.08 6.72
CA PRO A 203 -9.94 11.02 7.60
C PRO A 203 -10.29 11.04 9.09
N GLY A 204 -9.75 10.09 9.85
CA GLY A 204 -9.90 10.06 11.31
C GLY A 204 -11.24 9.53 11.83
N THR A 205 -12.15 9.07 10.98
CA THR A 205 -13.52 8.63 11.37
C THR A 205 -13.63 7.21 11.91
N GLY A 206 -12.51 6.48 12.01
CA GLY A 206 -12.51 5.11 12.53
C GLY A 206 -13.06 4.07 11.56
N LYS A 207 -12.87 4.27 10.24
CA LYS A 207 -13.22 3.30 9.17
C LYS A 207 -12.73 1.87 9.49
N THR A 208 -11.45 1.69 9.80
CA THR A 208 -10.88 0.38 10.15
C THR A 208 -11.56 -0.23 11.38
N THR A 209 -11.82 0.56 12.43
CA THR A 209 -12.56 0.11 13.62
C THR A 209 -13.96 -0.37 13.26
N THR A 210 -14.65 0.37 12.40
CA THR A 210 -15.99 0.03 11.90
C THR A 210 -15.99 -1.28 11.11
N LEU A 211 -15.03 -1.44 10.20
CA LEU A 211 -14.88 -2.67 9.40
C LEU A 211 -14.58 -3.89 10.26
N VAL A 212 -13.72 -3.76 11.28
CA VAL A 212 -13.41 -4.86 12.20
C VAL A 212 -14.68 -5.33 12.92
N GLN A 213 -15.50 -4.41 13.42
CA GLN A 213 -16.77 -4.77 14.06
C GLN A 213 -17.78 -5.35 13.07
N ALA A 214 -17.86 -4.82 11.85
CA ALA A 214 -18.71 -5.36 10.80
C ALA A 214 -18.31 -6.80 10.42
N VAL A 215 -17.01 -7.08 10.27
CA VAL A 215 -16.48 -8.42 9.98
C VAL A 215 -16.82 -9.39 11.12
N LYS A 216 -16.67 -8.97 12.38
CA LYS A 216 -17.08 -9.79 13.54
C LYS A 216 -18.57 -10.14 13.49
N ALA A 217 -19.41 -9.14 13.25
CA ALA A 217 -20.86 -9.34 13.18
C ALA A 217 -21.26 -10.24 11.99
N LEU A 218 -20.63 -10.08 10.83
CA LEU A 218 -20.86 -10.94 9.65
C LEU A 218 -20.46 -12.40 9.91
N ILE A 219 -19.34 -12.66 10.59
CA ILE A 219 -18.92 -14.03 10.94
C ILE A 219 -19.95 -14.69 11.87
N VAL A 220 -20.51 -13.93 12.81
CA VAL A 220 -21.55 -14.42 13.72
C VAL A 220 -22.87 -14.69 12.97
N GLN A 221 -23.22 -13.83 12.01
CA GLN A 221 -24.46 -13.96 11.24
C GLN A 221 -24.40 -15.11 10.23
N ASP A 222 -23.34 -15.17 9.42
CA ASP A 222 -23.28 -16.06 8.26
C ASP A 222 -22.58 -17.39 8.57
N HIS A 223 -21.79 -17.46 9.65
CA HIS A 223 -20.91 -18.59 9.98
C HIS A 223 -19.96 -19.01 8.84
N GLN A 224 -19.64 -18.07 7.94
CA GLN A 224 -18.77 -18.29 6.80
C GLN A 224 -17.48 -17.47 6.90
N LYS A 225 -16.47 -17.92 6.16
CA LYS A 225 -15.21 -17.19 6.03
C LYS A 225 -15.41 -15.89 5.28
N ILE A 226 -14.66 -14.87 5.68
CA ILE A 226 -14.65 -13.56 5.03
C ILE A 226 -13.29 -13.33 4.40
N LEU A 227 -13.30 -12.80 3.17
CA LEU A 227 -12.10 -12.30 2.51
C LEU A 227 -12.03 -10.79 2.74
N VAL A 228 -10.94 -10.31 3.33
CA VAL A 228 -10.68 -8.89 3.53
C VAL A 228 -9.47 -8.50 2.70
N VAL A 229 -9.60 -7.50 1.84
CA VAL A 229 -8.53 -7.05 0.95
C VAL A 229 -8.34 -5.55 1.01
N ALA A 230 -7.13 -5.11 0.69
CA ALA A 230 -6.80 -3.71 0.47
C ALA A 230 -5.70 -3.58 -0.60
N PRO A 231 -5.66 -2.49 -1.38
CA PRO A 231 -4.70 -2.33 -2.49
C PRO A 231 -3.24 -2.29 -2.04
N SER A 232 -2.95 -1.84 -0.81
CA SER A 232 -1.60 -1.77 -0.27
C SER A 232 -1.33 -2.82 0.82
N ASN A 233 -0.13 -3.40 0.84
CA ASN A 233 0.27 -4.34 1.90
C ASN A 233 0.16 -3.70 3.29
N THR A 234 0.52 -2.43 3.44
CA THR A 234 0.40 -1.70 4.71
C THR A 234 -1.03 -1.66 5.24
N ALA A 235 -2.02 -1.46 4.37
CA ALA A 235 -3.44 -1.48 4.76
C ALA A 235 -3.90 -2.89 5.13
N VAL A 236 -3.48 -3.91 4.37
CA VAL A 236 -3.77 -5.33 4.68
C VAL A 236 -3.18 -5.73 6.03
N ASP A 237 -1.94 -5.31 6.30
CA ASP A 237 -1.23 -5.59 7.55
C ASP A 237 -1.98 -4.97 8.74
N LEU A 238 -2.36 -3.68 8.65
CA LEU A 238 -3.14 -3.00 9.70
C LEU A 238 -4.46 -3.73 9.99
N LEU A 239 -5.21 -4.10 8.95
CA LEU A 239 -6.46 -4.85 9.11
C LEU A 239 -6.22 -6.22 9.75
N SER A 240 -5.16 -6.92 9.35
CA SER A 240 -4.81 -8.24 9.88
C SER A 240 -4.54 -8.19 11.38
N GLU A 241 -3.75 -7.21 11.83
CA GLU A 241 -3.49 -6.99 13.26
C GLU A 241 -4.79 -6.67 14.00
N LYS A 242 -5.59 -5.71 13.49
CA LYS A 242 -6.82 -5.27 14.18
C LYS A 242 -7.88 -6.38 14.26
N LEU A 243 -8.01 -7.20 13.23
CA LEU A 243 -8.91 -8.35 13.24
C LEU A 243 -8.44 -9.44 14.23
N SER A 244 -7.12 -9.68 14.29
CA SER A 244 -6.54 -10.63 15.25
C SER A 244 -6.68 -10.12 16.70
N GLU A 245 -6.41 -8.83 16.96
CA GLU A 245 -6.64 -8.18 18.26
C GLU A 245 -8.09 -8.27 18.70
N ALA A 246 -9.03 -8.28 17.75
CA ALA A 246 -10.45 -8.42 18.04
C ALA A 246 -10.89 -9.88 18.31
N GLY A 247 -9.94 -10.83 18.34
CA GLY A 247 -10.12 -12.23 18.71
C GLY A 247 -10.42 -13.18 17.54
N LEU A 248 -10.25 -12.74 16.29
CA LEU A 248 -10.54 -13.56 15.10
C LEU A 248 -9.33 -14.40 14.68
N ASN A 249 -9.57 -15.60 14.18
CA ASN A 249 -8.52 -16.41 13.55
C ASN A 249 -8.23 -15.91 12.13
N VAL A 250 -7.22 -15.04 12.00
CA VAL A 250 -6.84 -14.38 10.74
C VAL A 250 -5.69 -15.11 10.06
N LEU A 251 -5.79 -15.36 8.76
CA LEU A 251 -4.69 -15.82 7.91
C LEU A 251 -4.27 -14.71 6.93
N ARG A 252 -3.05 -14.20 7.08
CA ARG A 252 -2.45 -13.21 6.18
C ARG A 252 -1.76 -13.92 5.01
N VAL A 253 -2.25 -13.67 3.80
CA VAL A 253 -1.72 -14.26 2.55
C VAL A 253 -0.82 -13.27 1.83
N GLY A 254 0.40 -13.70 1.52
CA GLY A 254 1.46 -12.86 0.93
C GLY A 254 2.41 -12.33 2.00
N ASN A 255 3.46 -11.62 1.55
CA ASN A 255 4.49 -11.12 2.45
C ASN A 255 4.04 -9.81 3.12
N PRO A 256 4.10 -9.71 4.46
CA PRO A 256 3.89 -8.44 5.16
C PRO A 256 4.87 -7.37 4.69
N ALA A 257 4.41 -6.12 4.61
CA ALA A 257 5.29 -4.98 4.38
C ALA A 257 5.95 -4.51 5.69
N ARG A 258 5.25 -4.70 6.82
CA ARG A 258 5.78 -4.38 8.14
C ARG A 258 6.36 -5.62 8.81
N VAL A 259 7.54 -5.45 9.42
CA VAL A 259 8.18 -6.48 10.24
C VAL A 259 7.68 -6.34 11.67
N SER A 260 6.51 -6.90 11.96
CA SER A 260 5.94 -7.04 13.30
C SER A 260 5.88 -8.53 13.64
N GLU A 261 6.31 -8.92 14.83
CA GLU A 261 6.25 -10.32 15.30
C GLU A 261 4.81 -10.85 15.20
N ARG A 262 3.83 -10.02 15.60
CA ARG A 262 2.40 -10.35 15.49
C ARG A 262 1.98 -10.61 14.05
N LEU A 263 2.40 -9.77 13.10
CA LEU A 263 2.08 -9.97 11.68
C LEU A 263 2.68 -11.26 11.13
N ASN A 264 3.92 -11.57 11.52
CA ASN A 264 4.57 -12.81 11.11
C ASN A 264 3.78 -14.03 11.59
N ASP A 265 3.24 -14.01 12.80
CA ASP A 265 2.40 -15.09 13.35
C ASP A 265 1.09 -15.31 12.59
N LEU A 266 0.60 -14.30 11.88
CA LEU A 266 -0.60 -14.41 11.05
C LEU A 266 -0.32 -14.99 9.66
N THR A 267 0.93 -15.03 9.22
CA THR A 267 1.30 -15.53 7.88
C THR A 267 1.09 -17.03 7.76
N LEU A 268 0.86 -17.49 6.52
CA LEU A 268 0.75 -18.92 6.24
C LEU A 268 1.98 -19.71 6.72
N ASP A 269 3.18 -19.20 6.44
CA ASP A 269 4.43 -19.88 6.78
C ASP A 269 4.58 -20.08 8.30
N SER A 270 4.26 -19.06 9.11
CA SER A 270 4.33 -19.17 10.57
C SER A 270 3.27 -20.14 11.10
N LYS A 271 2.04 -20.08 10.59
CA LYS A 271 0.97 -21.03 10.97
C LYS A 271 1.30 -22.46 10.58
N MET A 272 1.92 -22.68 9.42
CA MET A 272 2.43 -23.99 9.02
C MET A 272 3.56 -24.45 9.95
N ALA A 273 4.49 -23.56 10.31
CA ALA A 273 5.59 -23.86 11.21
C ALA A 273 5.11 -24.32 12.60
N GLY A 274 4.02 -23.74 13.09
CA GLY A 274 3.36 -24.12 14.35
C GLY A 274 2.46 -25.36 14.27
N HIS A 275 2.19 -25.90 13.08
CA HIS A 275 1.29 -27.04 12.91
C HIS A 275 1.90 -28.36 13.42
N ALA A 276 1.10 -29.19 14.09
CA ALA A 276 1.56 -30.43 14.75
C ALA A 276 2.30 -31.39 13.81
N ARG A 277 1.87 -31.49 12.55
CA ARG A 277 2.51 -32.35 11.51
C ARG A 277 3.80 -31.78 10.91
N MET A 278 4.19 -30.55 11.25
CA MET A 278 5.39 -29.95 10.66
C MET A 278 6.68 -30.63 11.11
N LYS A 279 6.68 -31.23 12.31
CA LYS A 279 7.81 -32.04 12.81
C LYS A 279 8.07 -33.27 11.93
N GLU A 280 7.00 -33.93 11.50
CA GLU A 280 7.06 -35.09 10.60
C GLU A 280 7.62 -34.68 9.23
N ILE A 281 7.15 -33.57 8.66
CA ILE A 281 7.67 -33.02 7.40
C ILE A 281 9.16 -32.72 7.49
N LYS A 282 9.64 -32.11 8.58
CA LYS A 282 11.07 -31.85 8.79
C LYS A 282 11.90 -33.14 8.79
N ASN A 283 11.39 -34.20 9.41
CA ASN A 283 12.05 -35.51 9.41
C ASN A 283 12.07 -36.14 8.02
N LEU A 284 10.96 -36.13 7.29
CA LEU A 284 10.87 -36.63 5.92
C LEU A 284 11.82 -35.86 4.98
N LYS A 285 11.88 -34.53 5.08
CA LYS A 285 12.84 -33.69 4.32
C LYS A 285 14.28 -34.08 4.61
N LYS A 286 14.62 -34.32 5.88
CA LYS A 286 15.97 -34.77 6.28
C LYS A 286 16.29 -36.14 5.65
N GLN A 287 15.36 -37.08 5.72
CA GLN A 287 15.51 -38.42 5.15
C GLN A 287 15.68 -38.37 3.62
N ALA A 288 14.86 -37.57 2.91
CA ALA A 288 15.01 -37.38 1.47
C ALA A 288 16.39 -36.81 1.10
N ASN A 289 16.90 -35.86 1.89
CA ASN A 289 18.22 -35.28 1.68
C ASN A 289 19.35 -36.29 1.93
N GLU A 290 19.20 -37.19 2.91
CA GLU A 290 20.15 -38.29 3.15
C GLU A 290 20.21 -39.25 1.95
N TYR A 291 19.08 -39.67 1.40
CA TYR A 291 19.03 -40.47 0.16
C TYR A 291 19.65 -39.74 -1.03
N LYS A 292 19.38 -38.44 -1.19
CA LYS A 292 19.98 -37.59 -2.23
C LYS A 292 21.51 -37.53 -2.08
N ASN A 293 22.01 -37.30 -0.87
CA ASN A 293 23.45 -37.26 -0.59
C ASN A 293 24.14 -38.61 -0.86
N MET A 294 23.48 -39.73 -0.52
CA MET A 294 23.97 -41.07 -0.85
C MET A 294 24.07 -41.28 -2.36
N ALA A 295 23.07 -40.80 -3.13
CA ALA A 295 23.05 -40.88 -4.59
C ALA A 295 24.12 -39.98 -5.28
N HIS A 296 24.60 -38.94 -4.59
CA HIS A 296 25.64 -38.02 -5.08
C HIS A 296 27.07 -38.42 -4.70
N LYS A 297 27.30 -39.43 -3.85
CA LYS A 297 28.67 -39.91 -3.56
C LYS A 297 29.33 -40.43 -4.85
N TYR A 298 30.39 -39.76 -5.28
CA TYR A 298 31.09 -40.03 -6.54
C TYR A 298 31.88 -41.35 -6.52
N LYS A 299 31.80 -42.12 -7.61
CA LYS A 299 32.72 -43.24 -7.91
C LYS A 299 33.22 -43.14 -9.35
N ARG A 300 34.51 -43.47 -9.56
CA ARG A 300 35.26 -43.29 -10.82
C ARG A 300 34.84 -44.22 -11.98
N GLN A 301 34.17 -45.34 -11.70
CA GLN A 301 33.54 -46.21 -12.70
C GLN A 301 32.19 -46.66 -12.14
N PHE A 302 31.11 -46.41 -12.88
CA PHE A 302 29.77 -46.89 -12.52
C PHE A 302 29.46 -48.13 -13.36
N GLY A 303 29.45 -49.30 -12.72
CA GLY A 303 28.88 -50.51 -13.33
C GLY A 303 27.36 -50.42 -13.51
N LYS A 304 26.76 -51.34 -14.28
CA LYS A 304 25.29 -51.39 -14.51
C LYS A 304 24.49 -51.42 -13.19
N SER A 305 24.93 -52.25 -12.24
CA SER A 305 24.33 -52.39 -10.91
C SER A 305 24.40 -51.12 -10.06
N GLU A 306 25.51 -50.37 -10.15
CA GLU A 306 25.68 -49.13 -9.40
C GLU A 306 24.83 -47.99 -9.98
N ARG A 307 24.58 -47.99 -11.30
CA ARG A 307 23.61 -47.07 -11.94
C ARG A 307 22.19 -47.38 -11.48
N GLU A 308 21.83 -48.65 -11.40
CA GLU A 308 20.52 -49.09 -10.88
C GLU A 308 20.34 -48.71 -9.40
N GLN A 309 21.37 -48.89 -8.57
CA GLN A 309 21.35 -48.49 -7.17
C GLN A 309 21.22 -46.97 -6.99
N ARG A 310 21.95 -46.18 -7.79
CA ARG A 310 21.84 -44.72 -7.79
C ARG A 310 20.44 -44.27 -8.20
N LYS A 311 19.87 -44.89 -9.23
CA LYS A 311 18.49 -44.63 -9.67
C LYS A 311 17.49 -44.93 -8.55
N ALA A 312 17.61 -46.08 -7.89
CA ALA A 312 16.73 -46.45 -6.77
C ALA A 312 16.80 -45.45 -5.60
N LEU A 313 17.99 -44.94 -5.26
CA LEU A 313 18.14 -43.90 -4.22
C LEU A 313 17.47 -42.58 -4.61
N PHE A 314 17.56 -42.18 -5.88
CA PHE A 314 16.83 -41.02 -6.37
C PHE A 314 15.32 -41.26 -6.37
N ASP A 315 14.86 -42.42 -6.84
CA ASP A 315 13.44 -42.77 -6.87
C ASP A 315 12.84 -42.73 -5.45
N GLU A 316 13.60 -43.20 -4.45
CA GLU A 316 13.23 -43.14 -3.04
C GLU A 316 13.15 -41.70 -2.51
N ALA A 317 14.18 -40.88 -2.80
CA ALA A 317 14.16 -39.46 -2.43
C ALA A 317 12.97 -38.72 -3.07
N HIS A 318 12.64 -39.01 -4.33
CA HIS A 318 11.48 -38.43 -5.03
C HIS A 318 10.16 -38.87 -4.39
N ARG A 319 10.04 -40.14 -4.00
CA ARG A 319 8.85 -40.66 -3.30
C ARG A 319 8.61 -39.92 -1.98
N ILE A 320 9.65 -39.77 -1.16
CA ILE A 320 9.56 -39.06 0.11
C ILE A 320 9.22 -37.57 -0.12
N MET A 321 9.81 -36.93 -1.13
CA MET A 321 9.48 -35.54 -1.47
C MET A 321 8.03 -35.36 -1.95
N LYS A 322 7.45 -36.37 -2.61
CA LYS A 322 6.03 -36.37 -2.97
C LYS A 322 5.15 -36.45 -1.73
N GLU A 323 5.51 -37.30 -0.76
CA GLU A 323 4.81 -37.41 0.53
C GLU A 323 4.90 -36.11 1.35
N VAL A 324 6.08 -35.48 1.37
CA VAL A 324 6.27 -34.14 1.95
C VAL A 324 5.31 -33.14 1.33
N THR A 325 5.21 -33.10 0.01
CA THR A 325 4.33 -32.16 -0.70
C THR A 325 2.86 -32.37 -0.33
N ASN A 326 2.41 -33.63 -0.31
CA ASN A 326 1.03 -33.95 0.06
C ASN A 326 0.74 -33.56 1.51
N SER A 327 1.70 -33.78 2.40
CA SER A 327 1.60 -33.38 3.81
C SER A 327 1.57 -31.86 3.97
N GLU A 328 2.41 -31.12 3.23
CA GLU A 328 2.40 -29.66 3.21
C GLU A 328 1.05 -29.13 2.70
N GLN A 329 0.50 -29.72 1.63
CA GLN A 329 -0.82 -29.34 1.12
C GLN A 329 -1.92 -29.59 2.15
N TYR A 330 -1.88 -30.73 2.85
CA TYR A 330 -2.83 -31.01 3.95
C TYR A 330 -2.74 -29.96 5.06
N ILE A 331 -1.54 -29.53 5.45
CA ILE A 331 -1.37 -28.48 6.47
C ILE A 331 -1.95 -27.16 5.96
N ILE A 332 -1.67 -26.79 4.70
CA ILE A 332 -2.23 -25.58 4.09
C ILE A 332 -3.75 -25.61 4.14
N ASP A 333 -4.35 -26.73 3.72
CA ASP A 333 -5.81 -26.89 3.69
C ASP A 333 -6.40 -26.83 5.12
N ASP A 334 -5.77 -27.46 6.11
CA ASP A 334 -6.20 -27.37 7.52
C ASP A 334 -6.12 -25.93 8.05
N VAL A 335 -4.99 -25.25 7.84
CA VAL A 335 -4.78 -23.85 8.27
C VAL A 335 -5.81 -22.91 7.61
N VAL A 336 -6.01 -23.02 6.30
CA VAL A 336 -6.99 -22.24 5.54
C VAL A 336 -8.40 -22.56 6.00
N SER A 337 -8.73 -23.84 6.27
CA SER A 337 -10.08 -24.25 6.70
C SER A 337 -10.47 -23.70 8.07
N ARG A 338 -9.50 -23.55 8.99
CA ARG A 338 -9.70 -23.03 10.35
C ARG A 338 -9.74 -21.50 10.41
N ALA A 339 -9.20 -20.82 9.41
CA ALA A 339 -9.24 -19.36 9.36
C ALA A 339 -10.69 -18.86 9.26
N GLN A 340 -11.04 -17.86 10.06
CA GLN A 340 -12.32 -17.16 9.96
C GLN A 340 -12.22 -15.99 8.97
N VAL A 341 -11.04 -15.37 8.90
CA VAL A 341 -10.75 -14.27 7.98
C VAL A 341 -9.47 -14.55 7.23
N ILE A 342 -9.50 -14.33 5.92
CA ILE A 342 -8.32 -14.32 5.07
C ILE A 342 -8.06 -12.88 4.64
N THR A 343 -6.85 -12.39 4.88
CA THR A 343 -6.43 -11.04 4.49
C THR A 343 -5.40 -11.10 3.37
N ALA A 344 -5.57 -10.30 2.31
CA ALA A 344 -4.67 -10.28 1.16
C ALA A 344 -4.73 -8.96 0.39
N THR A 345 -3.78 -8.70 -0.53
CA THR A 345 -4.01 -7.71 -1.59
C THR A 345 -4.97 -8.28 -2.65
N PRO A 346 -5.55 -7.48 -3.56
CA PRO A 346 -6.44 -8.02 -4.60
C PRO A 346 -5.79 -9.14 -5.43
N VAL A 347 -4.55 -8.95 -5.87
CA VAL A 347 -3.76 -10.00 -6.55
C VAL A 347 -3.42 -11.15 -5.60
N GLY A 348 -3.06 -10.86 -4.36
CA GLY A 348 -2.79 -11.86 -3.32
C GLY A 348 -4.00 -12.76 -3.02
N ALA A 349 -5.23 -12.30 -3.23
CA ALA A 349 -6.42 -13.11 -3.09
C ALA A 349 -6.45 -14.28 -4.09
N ASN A 350 -5.67 -14.23 -5.18
CA ASN A 350 -5.49 -15.32 -6.13
C ASN A 350 -4.24 -16.18 -5.90
N HIS A 351 -3.59 -16.04 -4.74
CA HIS A 351 -2.50 -16.94 -4.35
C HIS A 351 -2.97 -18.41 -4.34
N TYR A 352 -2.12 -19.34 -4.79
CA TYR A 352 -2.48 -20.73 -5.05
C TYR A 352 -3.10 -21.48 -3.86
N THR A 353 -2.79 -21.03 -2.63
CA THR A 353 -3.31 -21.61 -1.39
C THR A 353 -4.74 -21.23 -1.08
N VAL A 354 -5.21 -20.08 -1.58
CA VAL A 354 -6.55 -19.54 -1.31
C VAL A 354 -7.36 -19.29 -2.58
N ARG A 355 -6.78 -19.52 -3.77
CA ARG A 355 -7.39 -19.16 -5.06
C ARG A 355 -8.77 -19.78 -5.29
N ASN A 356 -8.97 -21.00 -4.79
CA ASN A 356 -10.19 -21.80 -4.95
C ASN A 356 -11.19 -21.64 -3.78
N VAL A 357 -10.86 -20.84 -2.77
CA VAL A 357 -11.75 -20.59 -1.64
C VAL A 357 -12.85 -19.63 -2.07
N LYS A 358 -14.09 -19.96 -1.73
CA LYS A 358 -15.27 -19.10 -1.91
C LYS A 358 -15.69 -18.48 -0.58
N TYR A 359 -16.26 -17.29 -0.65
CA TYR A 359 -16.61 -16.47 0.50
C TYR A 359 -18.05 -15.99 0.38
N ARG A 360 -18.75 -15.83 1.50
CA ARG A 360 -20.05 -15.14 1.52
C ARG A 360 -19.87 -13.66 1.19
N THR A 361 -18.92 -13.03 1.88
CA THR A 361 -18.66 -11.60 1.84
C THR A 361 -17.19 -11.32 1.57
N VAL A 362 -16.94 -10.38 0.66
CA VAL A 362 -15.63 -9.79 0.37
C VAL A 362 -15.64 -8.35 0.86
N VAL A 363 -14.69 -7.98 1.69
CA VAL A 363 -14.51 -6.60 2.17
C VAL A 363 -13.30 -6.01 1.48
N ILE A 364 -13.47 -4.86 0.82
CA ILE A 364 -12.39 -4.11 0.17
C ILE A 364 -12.21 -2.79 0.90
N ASP A 365 -11.15 -2.66 1.68
CA ASP A 365 -10.75 -1.39 2.30
C ASP A 365 -9.84 -0.58 1.35
N GLU A 366 -9.78 0.73 1.57
CA GLU A 366 -9.12 1.70 0.69
C GLU A 366 -9.53 1.55 -0.79
N ALA A 367 -10.80 1.19 -1.05
CA ALA A 367 -11.32 0.94 -2.39
C ALA A 367 -11.29 2.19 -3.30
N GLY A 368 -11.21 3.40 -2.72
CA GLY A 368 -10.99 4.66 -3.45
C GLY A 368 -9.58 4.81 -4.06
N GLN A 369 -8.64 3.93 -3.71
CA GLN A 369 -7.28 3.89 -4.29
C GLN A 369 -7.06 2.66 -5.18
N ALA A 370 -8.07 1.80 -5.33
CA ALA A 370 -7.96 0.58 -6.11
C ALA A 370 -8.47 0.83 -7.53
N LEU A 371 -7.70 0.38 -8.52
CA LEU A 371 -8.19 0.25 -9.89
C LEU A 371 -9.38 -0.71 -9.90
N GLU A 372 -10.47 -0.34 -10.57
CA GLU A 372 -11.64 -1.22 -10.65
C GLU A 372 -11.30 -2.64 -11.16
N PRO A 373 -10.45 -2.84 -12.20
CA PRO A 373 -10.01 -4.17 -12.61
C PRO A 373 -9.40 -5.01 -11.48
N ALA A 374 -8.67 -4.39 -10.54
CA ALA A 374 -8.09 -5.09 -9.41
C ALA A 374 -9.17 -5.55 -8.41
N CYS A 375 -10.21 -4.74 -8.18
CA CYS A 375 -11.32 -5.09 -7.28
C CYS A 375 -12.08 -6.34 -7.77
N TRP A 376 -12.15 -6.58 -9.07
CA TRP A 376 -12.84 -7.75 -9.62
C TRP A 376 -12.18 -9.09 -9.25
N ILE A 377 -10.86 -9.13 -9.01
CA ILE A 377 -10.13 -10.35 -8.63
C ILE A 377 -10.72 -11.00 -7.36
N PRO A 378 -10.86 -10.29 -6.22
CA PRO A 378 -11.48 -10.83 -5.02
C PRO A 378 -13.01 -10.90 -5.11
N ILE A 379 -13.69 -9.98 -5.81
CA ILE A 379 -15.17 -9.95 -5.92
C ILE A 379 -15.72 -11.25 -6.53
N LEU A 380 -15.03 -11.82 -7.53
CA LEU A 380 -15.44 -13.08 -8.18
C LEU A 380 -15.38 -14.32 -7.27
N LYS A 381 -14.90 -14.16 -6.03
CA LYS A 381 -14.85 -15.19 -5.01
C LYS A 381 -15.97 -15.03 -3.97
N GLY A 382 -16.72 -13.92 -4.03
CA GLY A 382 -17.79 -13.55 -3.11
C GLY A 382 -19.19 -13.64 -3.73
N GLN A 383 -20.20 -13.53 -2.86
CA GLN A 383 -21.61 -13.29 -3.23
C GLN A 383 -22.07 -11.88 -2.84
N LYS A 384 -21.33 -11.23 -1.93
CA LYS A 384 -21.55 -9.88 -1.43
C LYS A 384 -20.23 -9.13 -1.32
N VAL A 385 -20.24 -7.83 -1.59
CA VAL A 385 -19.09 -6.96 -1.42
C VAL A 385 -19.39 -5.82 -0.44
N VAL A 386 -18.41 -5.50 0.41
CA VAL A 386 -18.39 -4.28 1.21
C VAL A 386 -17.24 -3.42 0.68
N LEU A 387 -17.56 -2.25 0.14
CA LEU A 387 -16.56 -1.29 -0.31
C LEU A 387 -16.37 -0.24 0.77
N ALA A 388 -15.14 -0.04 1.21
CA ALA A 388 -14.81 0.98 2.20
C ALA A 388 -13.64 1.82 1.73
N GLY A 389 -13.73 3.13 1.97
CA GLY A 389 -12.72 4.06 1.51
C GLY A 389 -13.23 5.48 1.48
N ASP A 390 -12.47 6.33 0.81
CA ASP A 390 -12.79 7.73 0.63
C ASP A 390 -12.37 8.17 -0.77
N HIS A 391 -13.35 8.48 -1.63
CA HIS A 391 -13.11 8.91 -3.00
C HIS A 391 -12.72 10.39 -3.11
N PHE A 392 -12.75 11.13 -2.00
CA PHE A 392 -12.21 12.50 -1.91
C PHE A 392 -10.75 12.55 -1.41
N GLN A 393 -10.12 11.39 -1.17
CA GLN A 393 -8.68 11.24 -0.96
C GLN A 393 -7.98 10.77 -2.24
N LEU A 394 -6.74 10.26 -2.16
CA LEU A 394 -5.95 9.87 -3.33
C LEU A 394 -6.68 8.82 -4.20
N SER A 395 -6.70 9.08 -5.50
CA SER A 395 -7.11 8.13 -6.54
C SER A 395 -6.04 7.06 -6.77
N PRO A 396 -6.35 5.95 -7.45
CA PRO A 396 -5.33 5.01 -7.92
C PRO A 396 -4.27 5.72 -8.77
N THR A 397 -3.02 5.29 -8.64
CA THR A 397 -1.94 5.77 -9.50
C THR A 397 -2.08 5.14 -10.89
N ILE A 398 -2.25 5.99 -11.92
CA ILE A 398 -2.37 5.61 -13.32
C ILE A 398 -1.24 6.30 -14.09
N LYS A 399 -0.54 5.57 -14.94
CA LYS A 399 0.58 6.07 -15.74
C LYS A 399 0.11 6.73 -17.03
N SER A 400 -0.94 6.19 -17.64
CA SER A 400 -1.51 6.71 -18.87
C SER A 400 -2.57 7.78 -18.58
N ASP A 401 -2.25 9.03 -18.91
CA ASP A 401 -3.21 10.15 -18.89
C ASP A 401 -4.41 9.90 -19.84
N GLU A 402 -4.20 9.13 -20.90
CA GLU A 402 -5.28 8.70 -21.80
C GLU A 402 -6.21 7.71 -21.10
N ALA A 403 -5.68 6.65 -20.49
CA ALA A 403 -6.49 5.66 -19.78
C ALA A 403 -7.24 6.29 -18.60
N ALA A 404 -6.57 7.18 -17.85
CA ALA A 404 -7.16 7.93 -16.74
C ALA A 404 -8.39 8.73 -17.20
N ARG A 405 -8.22 9.60 -18.22
CA ARG A 405 -9.30 10.45 -18.76
C ARG A 405 -10.46 9.65 -19.33
N ASN A 406 -10.19 8.49 -19.92
CA ASN A 406 -11.24 7.64 -20.51
C ASN A 406 -11.99 6.76 -19.49
N GLY A 407 -11.66 6.90 -18.20
CA GLY A 407 -12.45 6.36 -17.08
C GLY A 407 -11.72 5.35 -16.19
N LEU A 408 -10.44 5.07 -16.41
CA LEU A 408 -9.68 4.15 -15.52
C LEU A 408 -9.46 4.76 -14.12
N ALA A 409 -9.50 6.10 -14.02
CA ALA A 409 -9.40 6.83 -12.75
C ALA A 409 -10.66 6.69 -11.88
N ASN A 410 -11.81 6.37 -12.48
CA ASN A 410 -13.07 6.21 -11.75
C ASN A 410 -13.03 4.88 -10.99
N THR A 411 -13.04 4.95 -9.67
CA THR A 411 -12.97 3.74 -8.85
C THR A 411 -14.31 3.04 -8.74
N LEU A 412 -14.29 1.73 -8.46
CA LEU A 412 -15.51 0.98 -8.21
C LEU A 412 -16.31 1.56 -7.02
N LEU A 413 -15.63 2.09 -6.01
CA LEU A 413 -16.25 2.76 -4.86
C LEU A 413 -16.97 4.04 -5.29
N GLU A 414 -16.29 4.93 -6.00
CA GLU A 414 -16.87 6.21 -6.47
C GLU A 414 -18.09 5.95 -7.37
N LYS A 415 -17.97 5.01 -8.30
CA LYS A 415 -19.07 4.62 -9.19
C LYS A 415 -20.29 4.12 -8.42
N ASN A 416 -20.13 3.18 -7.49
CA ASN A 416 -21.26 2.62 -6.74
C ASN A 416 -21.82 3.60 -5.71
N ALA A 417 -21.00 4.53 -5.18
CA ALA A 417 -21.48 5.58 -4.30
C ALA A 417 -22.42 6.55 -5.03
N VAL A 418 -22.15 6.83 -6.31
CA VAL A 418 -23.02 7.65 -7.17
C VAL A 418 -24.26 6.88 -7.61
N LEU A 419 -24.13 5.61 -7.98
CA LEU A 419 -25.26 4.79 -8.45
C LEU A 419 -26.28 4.49 -7.34
N TYR A 420 -25.80 4.22 -6.12
CA TYR A 420 -26.62 3.73 -5.02
C TYR A 420 -26.37 4.55 -3.74
N PRO A 421 -26.74 5.84 -3.70
CA PRO A 421 -26.52 6.71 -2.55
C PRO A 421 -27.19 6.15 -1.28
N GLU A 422 -28.31 5.44 -1.41
CA GLU A 422 -29.00 4.75 -0.33
C GLU A 422 -28.20 3.58 0.27
N GLY A 423 -27.23 3.04 -0.47
CA GLY A 423 -26.29 2.01 -0.05
C GLY A 423 -25.02 2.54 0.64
N VAL A 424 -24.85 3.87 0.66
CA VAL A 424 -23.67 4.55 1.23
C VAL A 424 -23.95 5.01 2.66
N VAL A 425 -23.03 4.74 3.56
CA VAL A 425 -23.01 5.34 4.90
C VAL A 425 -21.74 6.17 5.07
N LEU A 426 -21.91 7.47 5.31
CA LEU A 426 -20.83 8.39 5.66
C LEU A 426 -20.55 8.28 7.16
N LEU A 427 -19.29 8.08 7.53
CA LEU A 427 -18.86 8.23 8.92
C LEU A 427 -18.60 9.70 9.21
N GLU A 428 -19.34 10.27 10.17
CA GLU A 428 -19.39 11.72 10.36
C GLU A 428 -18.46 12.22 11.47
N GLU A 429 -18.24 11.43 12.52
CA GLU A 429 -17.43 11.86 13.65
C GLU A 429 -15.98 11.40 13.53
N GLN A 430 -15.04 12.36 13.63
CA GLN A 430 -13.60 12.14 13.52
C GLN A 430 -12.86 12.32 14.84
N TYR A 431 -11.78 11.54 15.01
CA TYR A 431 -11.01 11.41 16.26
C TYR A 431 -9.53 11.79 16.10
N ARG A 432 -9.19 12.55 15.06
CA ARG A 432 -7.80 12.91 14.71
C ARG A 432 -7.50 14.38 14.92
N MET A 433 -8.29 15.24 14.28
CA MET A 433 -7.95 16.63 13.98
C MET A 433 -8.62 17.58 14.95
N HIS A 434 -7.94 18.68 15.28
CA HIS A 434 -8.59 19.87 15.82
C HIS A 434 -9.76 20.30 14.91
N GLU A 435 -10.83 20.84 15.49
CA GLU A 435 -12.05 21.24 14.76
C GLU A 435 -11.74 22.20 13.60
N SER A 436 -10.94 23.24 13.84
CA SER A 436 -10.53 24.19 12.79
C SER A 436 -9.75 23.57 11.64
N ILE A 437 -8.98 22.49 11.85
CA ILE A 437 -8.28 21.78 10.77
C ILE A 437 -9.30 20.96 9.96
N MET A 438 -10.20 20.26 10.66
CA MET A 438 -11.25 19.44 10.05
C MET A 438 -12.24 20.27 9.22
N ARG A 439 -12.69 21.41 9.75
CA ARG A 439 -13.83 22.18 9.21
C ARG A 439 -13.63 22.61 7.77
N PHE A 440 -12.43 23.05 7.37
CA PHE A 440 -12.16 23.39 5.97
C PHE A 440 -12.35 22.18 5.04
N SER A 441 -11.77 21.04 5.40
CA SER A 441 -11.94 19.78 4.64
C SER A 441 -13.41 19.34 4.61
N SER A 442 -14.12 19.45 5.74
CA SER A 442 -15.55 19.16 5.88
C SER A 442 -16.39 19.97 4.88
N GLN A 443 -16.19 21.28 4.83
CA GLN A 443 -16.94 22.20 3.97
C GLN A 443 -16.71 21.94 2.47
N ILE A 444 -15.45 21.70 2.08
CA ILE A 444 -15.10 21.54 0.66
C ILE A 444 -15.45 20.16 0.12
N PHE A 445 -15.22 19.09 0.89
CA PHE A 445 -15.29 17.71 0.39
C PHE A 445 -16.45 16.90 0.93
N TYR A 446 -17.03 17.28 2.08
CA TYR A 446 -17.96 16.41 2.81
C TYR A 446 -19.27 17.13 3.20
N GLU A 447 -19.64 18.19 2.47
CA GLU A 447 -20.90 18.93 2.64
C GLU A 447 -21.10 19.43 4.08
N ASP A 448 -20.01 19.77 4.75
CA ASP A 448 -19.95 20.19 6.15
C ASP A 448 -20.54 19.17 7.16
N ARG A 449 -20.55 17.88 6.81
CA ARG A 449 -21.11 16.83 7.68
C ARG A 449 -20.16 16.30 8.74
N LEU A 450 -18.85 16.60 8.67
CA LEU A 450 -17.88 16.07 9.62
C LEU A 450 -17.93 16.80 10.97
N ARG A 451 -17.77 16.04 12.06
CA ARG A 451 -17.79 16.55 13.43
C ARG A 451 -16.55 16.08 14.19
N ALA A 452 -15.91 16.99 14.90
CA ALA A 452 -14.77 16.64 15.74
C ALA A 452 -15.25 16.05 17.07
N HIS A 453 -14.79 14.85 17.41
CA HIS A 453 -15.05 14.27 18.73
C HIS A 453 -14.44 15.13 19.83
N GLU A 454 -15.07 15.17 21.01
CA GLU A 454 -14.67 16.03 22.14
C GLU A 454 -13.20 15.84 22.55
N SER A 455 -12.64 14.64 22.39
CA SER A 455 -11.24 14.34 22.70
C SER A 455 -10.21 15.06 21.80
N VAL A 456 -10.63 15.57 20.65
CA VAL A 456 -9.74 16.24 19.69
C VAL A 456 -10.18 17.65 19.32
N LYS A 457 -11.47 17.97 19.51
CA LYS A 457 -12.10 19.22 19.08
C LYS A 457 -11.28 20.48 19.40
N SER A 458 -10.77 20.58 20.62
CA SER A 458 -10.03 21.73 21.17
C SER A 458 -8.53 21.45 21.42
N ARG A 459 -7.96 20.40 20.82
CA ARG A 459 -6.59 19.95 21.11
C ARG A 459 -5.53 20.84 20.44
N LEU A 460 -4.87 21.68 21.24
CA LEU A 460 -3.77 22.55 20.79
C LEU A 460 -2.38 22.02 21.21
N LEU A 461 -1.31 22.64 20.69
CA LEU A 461 0.05 22.44 21.22
C LEU A 461 0.21 23.13 22.59
N PHE A 462 -0.29 24.35 22.72
CA PHE A 462 -0.31 25.15 23.94
C PHE A 462 -1.51 26.14 23.90
N PRO A 463 -1.94 26.74 25.04
CA PRO A 463 -3.19 27.49 25.13
C PRO A 463 -3.38 28.69 24.18
N ALA A 464 -2.29 29.25 23.64
CA ALA A 464 -2.30 30.39 22.72
C ALA A 464 -1.90 30.00 21.28
N ASP A 465 -1.78 28.71 20.98
CA ASP A 465 -1.42 28.22 19.65
C ASP A 465 -2.61 28.33 18.68
N LEU A 466 -2.32 28.62 17.41
CA LEU A 466 -3.30 28.57 16.34
C LEU A 466 -3.24 27.21 15.62
N PRO A 467 -4.36 26.47 15.49
CA PRO A 467 -4.38 25.14 14.89
C PRO A 467 -4.18 25.15 13.37
N VAL A 468 -4.48 26.27 12.70
CA VAL A 468 -4.30 26.45 11.25
C VAL A 468 -3.55 27.76 11.02
N THR A 469 -2.50 27.72 10.21
CA THR A 469 -1.74 28.90 9.81
C THR A 469 -1.41 28.81 8.32
N PHE A 470 -1.70 29.86 7.57
CA PHE A 470 -1.21 30.06 6.21
C PHE A 470 -0.18 31.18 6.23
N ILE A 471 1.05 30.87 5.84
CA ILE A 471 2.13 31.86 5.75
C ILE A 471 2.35 32.20 4.28
N ASP A 472 1.97 33.42 3.94
CA ASP A 472 2.00 33.93 2.57
C ASP A 472 3.40 34.42 2.21
N THR A 473 3.96 33.88 1.13
CA THR A 473 5.25 34.27 0.58
C THR A 473 5.12 35.22 -0.62
N ALA A 474 3.89 35.65 -0.96
CA ALA A 474 3.64 36.61 -2.02
C ALA A 474 4.47 37.90 -1.81
N GLY A 475 5.17 38.33 -2.86
CA GLY A 475 6.00 39.54 -2.83
C GLY A 475 7.30 39.42 -2.01
N CYS A 476 7.66 38.25 -1.50
CA CYS A 476 8.91 38.03 -0.75
C CYS A 476 10.12 37.69 -1.64
N GLY A 477 9.91 37.50 -2.95
CA GLY A 477 10.96 37.06 -3.89
C GLY A 477 11.36 35.60 -3.72
N PHE A 478 10.48 34.77 -3.15
CA PHE A 478 10.71 33.33 -3.01
C PHE A 478 10.30 32.66 -4.31
N ASP A 479 11.11 32.82 -5.35
CA ASP A 479 10.79 32.38 -6.70
C ASP A 479 11.05 30.88 -6.87
N GLU A 480 10.17 30.19 -7.59
CA GLU A 480 10.39 28.78 -7.89
C GLU A 480 11.57 28.58 -8.86
N GLN A 481 12.35 27.53 -8.65
CA GLN A 481 13.43 27.10 -9.51
C GLN A 481 13.07 25.79 -10.20
N LEU A 482 13.24 25.74 -11.52
CA LEU A 482 13.06 24.53 -12.32
C LEU A 482 14.33 23.67 -12.25
N ASP A 483 14.22 22.48 -11.64
CA ASP A 483 15.28 21.47 -11.62
C ASP A 483 14.83 20.26 -12.44
N GLY A 484 15.26 20.24 -13.71
CA GLY A 484 14.84 19.25 -14.71
C GLY A 484 13.35 19.37 -15.03
N THR A 485 12.56 18.35 -14.67
CA THR A 485 11.10 18.31 -14.87
C THR A 485 10.30 18.59 -13.59
N SER A 486 10.95 19.02 -12.51
CA SER A 486 10.32 19.32 -11.22
C SER A 486 10.61 20.75 -10.77
N SER A 487 9.89 21.19 -9.75
CA SER A 487 10.03 22.52 -9.16
C SER A 487 10.57 22.42 -7.75
N THR A 488 11.38 23.41 -7.37
CA THR A 488 11.92 23.62 -6.03
C THR A 488 11.76 25.07 -5.64
N ASN A 489 11.77 25.36 -4.36
CA ASN A 489 11.78 26.71 -3.80
C ASN A 489 12.69 26.71 -2.56
N PRO A 490 14.00 26.93 -2.74
CA PRO A 490 14.97 26.91 -1.64
C PRO A 490 14.70 27.96 -0.57
N GLU A 491 14.21 29.13 -0.96
CA GLU A 491 13.88 30.24 -0.07
C GLU A 491 12.69 29.92 0.83
N GLU A 492 11.62 29.34 0.26
CA GLU A 492 10.48 28.80 1.02
C GLU A 492 10.91 27.70 1.98
N ALA A 493 11.83 26.81 1.55
CA ALA A 493 12.37 25.75 2.42
C ALA A 493 13.19 26.33 3.59
N ALA A 494 14.07 27.29 3.33
CA ALA A 494 14.85 27.95 4.38
C ALA A 494 13.94 28.70 5.37
N PHE A 495 12.91 29.39 4.86
CA PHE A 495 11.90 30.05 5.68
C PHE A 495 11.13 29.06 6.56
N LEU A 496 10.70 27.92 6.01
CA LEU A 496 9.99 26.87 6.75
C LEU A 496 10.79 26.43 7.97
N PHE A 497 12.09 26.19 7.82
CA PHE A 497 12.95 25.78 8.94
C PHE A 497 13.19 26.90 9.95
N ARG A 498 13.32 28.16 9.53
CA ARG A 498 13.39 29.30 10.47
C ARG A 498 12.13 29.38 11.32
N HIS A 499 10.95 29.33 10.70
CA HIS A 499 9.68 29.34 11.41
C HIS A 499 9.52 28.10 12.31
N PHE A 500 9.97 26.92 11.86
CA PHE A 500 9.90 25.72 12.67
C PHE A 500 10.86 25.74 13.87
N SER A 501 12.08 26.28 13.73
CA SER A 501 13.00 26.49 14.85
C SER A 501 12.40 27.42 15.90
N GLN A 502 11.72 28.50 15.48
CA GLN A 502 11.00 29.38 16.40
C GLN A 502 9.88 28.63 17.14
N LEU A 503 9.05 27.86 16.41
CA LEU A 503 8.02 27.03 17.03
C LEU A 503 8.61 26.01 18.01
N ALA A 504 9.74 25.38 17.68
CA ALA A 504 10.43 24.44 18.55
C ALA A 504 10.90 25.14 19.85
N SER A 505 11.48 26.33 19.75
CA SER A 505 11.85 27.14 20.92
C SER A 505 10.63 27.52 21.77
N ASP A 506 9.51 27.87 21.15
CA ASP A 506 8.29 28.18 21.88
C ASP A 506 7.72 26.93 22.56
N LEU A 507 7.78 25.77 21.93
CA LEU A 507 7.42 24.50 22.56
C LEU A 507 8.32 24.19 23.76
N GLU A 508 9.63 24.42 23.69
CA GLU A 508 10.53 24.27 24.83
C GLU A 508 10.13 25.16 26.01
N LYS A 509 9.75 26.42 25.75
CA LYS A 509 9.24 27.33 26.78
C LYS A 509 7.94 26.83 27.43
N GLN A 510 7.15 26.03 26.71
CA GLN A 510 5.94 25.37 27.22
C GLN A 510 6.23 24.03 27.92
N GLY A 511 7.50 23.64 28.07
CA GLY A 511 7.92 22.43 28.77
C GLY A 511 8.04 21.18 27.90
N TYR A 512 8.05 21.32 26.57
CA TYR A 512 8.43 20.23 25.68
C TYR A 512 9.95 19.98 25.75
N THR A 513 10.32 18.70 25.69
CA THR A 513 11.69 18.18 25.69
C THR A 513 11.83 17.16 24.55
N ASP A 514 13.06 16.72 24.26
CA ASP A 514 13.35 15.64 23.31
C ASP A 514 12.45 14.40 23.47
N LYS A 515 12.12 14.02 24.71
CA LYS A 515 11.32 12.83 25.03
C LYS A 515 9.82 12.94 24.76
N ASN A 516 9.25 14.14 24.77
CA ASN A 516 7.80 14.36 24.61
C ASN A 516 7.48 15.32 23.46
N PHE A 517 8.47 15.61 22.62
CA PHE A 517 8.33 16.52 21.49
C PHE A 517 7.23 16.02 20.53
N PRO A 518 6.33 16.91 20.06
CA PRO A 518 5.26 16.53 19.15
C PRO A 518 5.80 15.87 17.89
N THR A 519 5.06 14.91 17.34
CA THR A 519 5.45 14.32 16.06
C THR A 519 5.21 15.31 14.92
N VAL A 520 6.17 15.43 13.99
CA VAL A 520 6.14 16.43 12.91
C VAL A 520 6.26 15.77 11.53
N ALA A 521 5.46 16.25 10.58
CA ALA A 521 5.67 15.99 9.17
C ALA A 521 5.91 17.29 8.40
N ILE A 522 6.90 17.27 7.52
CA ILE A 522 7.16 18.30 6.53
C ILE A 522 6.86 17.65 5.18
N ILE A 523 5.86 18.16 4.49
CA ILE A 523 5.36 17.58 3.24
C ILE A 523 5.37 18.61 2.11
N SER A 524 5.61 18.11 0.90
CA SER A 524 5.54 18.89 -0.33
C SER A 524 5.01 17.98 -1.46
N PRO A 525 4.29 18.54 -2.45
CA PRO A 525 3.89 17.79 -3.64
C PRO A 525 5.08 17.39 -4.52
N TYR A 526 6.22 18.10 -4.44
CA TYR A 526 7.32 17.96 -5.37
C TYR A 526 8.49 17.17 -4.77
N LYS A 527 8.87 16.08 -5.43
CA LYS A 527 9.95 15.20 -4.95
C LYS A 527 11.30 15.91 -4.82
N GLN A 528 11.61 16.85 -5.72
CA GLN A 528 12.86 17.63 -5.61
C GLN A 528 12.82 18.61 -4.44
N GLN A 529 11.66 19.21 -4.15
CA GLN A 529 11.50 20.04 -2.95
C GLN A 529 11.72 19.22 -1.67
N ILE A 530 11.26 17.96 -1.64
CA ILE A 530 11.56 17.06 -0.52
C ILE A 530 13.06 16.83 -0.34
N ALA A 531 13.85 16.75 -1.42
CA ALA A 531 15.30 16.63 -1.33
C ALA A 531 15.92 17.89 -0.71
N VAL A 532 15.48 19.08 -1.13
CA VAL A 532 15.91 20.37 -0.55
C VAL A 532 15.54 20.45 0.93
N LEU A 533 14.31 20.13 1.30
CA LEU A 533 13.83 20.15 2.69
C LEU A 533 14.58 19.15 3.57
N ALA A 534 14.85 17.95 3.05
CA ALA A 534 15.61 16.94 3.78
C ALA A 534 17.07 17.35 3.98
N ASP A 535 17.66 18.08 3.04
CA ASP A 535 19.01 18.62 3.18
C ASP A 535 19.05 19.77 4.20
N GLN A 536 18.09 20.70 4.14
CA GLN A 536 17.95 21.78 5.11
C GLN A 536 17.77 21.26 6.55
N LEU A 537 16.98 20.20 6.76
CA LEU A 537 16.82 19.57 8.07
C LEU A 537 18.16 19.08 8.66
N LYS A 538 19.08 18.56 7.84
CA LYS A 538 20.41 18.11 8.31
C LYS A 538 21.28 19.28 8.78
N HIS A 539 21.04 20.46 8.24
CA HIS A 539 21.81 21.68 8.52
C HIS A 539 21.11 22.61 9.52
N ALA A 540 20.00 22.18 10.13
CA ALA A 540 19.30 22.93 11.18
C ALA A 540 19.75 22.46 12.57
N PRO A 541 20.71 23.14 13.24
CA PRO A 541 21.27 22.68 14.52
C PRO A 541 20.23 22.62 15.64
N ASP A 542 19.32 23.59 15.70
CA ASP A 542 18.30 23.71 16.75
C ASP A 542 17.26 22.58 16.70
N LEU A 543 17.13 21.91 15.56
CA LEU A 543 16.17 20.81 15.36
C LEU A 543 16.81 19.43 15.46
N GLN A 544 18.15 19.34 15.53
CA GLN A 544 18.84 18.06 15.66
C GLN A 544 18.39 17.23 16.87
N PRO A 545 18.12 17.82 18.06
CA PRO A 545 17.60 17.07 19.20
C PRO A 545 16.26 16.36 18.92
N TYR A 546 15.48 16.86 17.95
CA TYR A 546 14.11 16.41 17.65
C TYR A 546 13.99 15.63 16.34
N VAL A 547 15.11 15.35 15.65
CA VAL A 547 15.12 14.76 14.31
C VAL A 547 14.39 13.41 14.24
N SER A 548 14.39 12.63 15.32
CA SER A 548 13.65 11.36 15.42
C SER A 548 12.13 11.51 15.33
N ASN A 549 11.60 12.70 15.64
CA ASN A 549 10.18 13.01 15.63
C ASN A 549 9.75 13.71 14.34
N ILE A 550 10.71 14.06 13.46
CA ILE A 550 10.48 14.82 12.23
C ILE A 550 10.58 13.86 11.03
N SER A 551 9.61 13.97 10.12
CA SER A 551 9.60 13.20 8.88
C SER A 551 9.40 14.11 7.68
N VAL A 552 10.26 14.01 6.66
CA VAL A 552 10.20 14.82 5.43
C VAL A 552 9.86 13.91 4.26
N ASN A 553 8.69 14.07 3.64
CA ASN A 553 8.12 13.10 2.72
C ASN A 553 7.13 13.72 1.73
N THR A 554 6.88 13.08 0.59
CA THR A 554 5.80 13.51 -0.32
C THR A 554 4.42 13.15 0.25
N ILE A 555 3.37 13.83 -0.24
CA ILE A 555 1.98 13.57 0.16
C ILE A 555 1.61 12.09 0.02
N ASP A 556 1.92 11.48 -1.13
CA ASP A 556 1.59 10.09 -1.47
C ASP A 556 2.24 9.09 -0.49
N SER A 557 3.48 9.35 -0.07
CA SER A 557 4.20 8.49 0.88
C SER A 557 3.71 8.62 2.34
N PHE A 558 2.99 9.71 2.64
CA PHE A 558 2.47 9.99 3.98
C PHE A 558 1.06 9.43 4.23
N GLN A 559 0.52 8.71 3.26
CA GLN A 559 -0.84 8.21 3.33
C GLN A 559 -1.04 7.22 4.50
N GLY A 560 -2.16 7.38 5.20
CA GLY A 560 -2.48 6.55 6.38
C GLY A 560 -1.68 6.88 7.64
N GLN A 561 -0.72 7.80 7.57
CA GLN A 561 -0.02 8.34 8.74
C GLN A 561 -0.73 9.60 9.27
N GLU A 562 -0.39 9.98 10.49
CA GLU A 562 -0.81 11.23 11.14
C GLU A 562 0.32 11.77 12.02
N ARG A 563 0.33 13.09 12.22
CA ARG A 563 1.33 13.80 13.05
C ARG A 563 0.66 14.89 13.86
N ASP A 564 1.26 15.23 14.99
CA ASP A 564 0.75 16.33 15.80
C ASP A 564 0.87 17.66 15.06
N ILE A 565 1.97 17.86 14.33
CA ILE A 565 2.24 19.05 13.52
C ILE A 565 2.48 18.64 12.06
N VAL A 566 1.88 19.36 11.11
CA VAL A 566 2.17 19.21 9.68
C VAL A 566 2.52 20.56 9.08
N TYR A 567 3.68 20.62 8.44
CA TYR A 567 4.11 21.69 7.57
C TYR A 567 3.92 21.29 6.11
N ILE A 568 3.28 22.14 5.31
CA ILE A 568 3.13 21.96 3.87
C ILE A 568 3.91 23.05 3.15
N SER A 569 4.92 22.66 2.37
CA SER A 569 5.63 23.53 1.42
C SER A 569 4.96 23.42 0.05
N MET A 570 4.34 24.50 -0.40
CA MET A 570 3.58 24.56 -1.65
C MET A 570 4.48 24.69 -2.88
N THR A 571 5.71 25.20 -2.72
CA THR A 571 6.77 25.32 -3.75
C THR A 571 6.48 26.30 -4.89
N ARG A 572 5.24 26.33 -5.41
CA ARG A 572 4.88 27.10 -6.60
C ARG A 572 4.77 28.59 -6.29
N SER A 573 5.53 29.37 -7.05
CA SER A 573 5.64 30.83 -6.93
C SER A 573 6.13 31.37 -8.27
N ASN A 574 5.22 31.85 -9.12
CA ASN A 574 5.51 32.29 -10.47
C ASN A 574 4.49 33.34 -10.98
N PRO A 575 4.89 34.29 -11.84
CA PRO A 575 4.00 35.32 -12.38
C PRO A 575 2.83 34.78 -13.23
N GLU A 576 2.98 33.58 -13.80
CA GLU A 576 1.98 32.99 -14.70
C GLU A 576 0.80 32.35 -13.95
N GLY A 577 0.85 32.24 -12.61
CA GLY A 577 -0.19 31.58 -11.82
C GLY A 577 -0.29 30.07 -12.08
N THR A 578 0.80 29.45 -12.54
CA THR A 578 0.84 28.02 -12.88
C THR A 578 1.10 27.20 -11.62
N ILE A 579 0.14 26.36 -11.25
CA ILE A 579 0.19 25.54 -10.02
C ILE A 579 0.52 24.05 -10.28
N GLY A 580 0.42 23.58 -11.52
CA GLY A 580 0.79 22.20 -11.91
C GLY A 580 0.08 21.12 -11.07
N PHE A 581 0.86 20.26 -10.38
CA PHE A 581 0.38 19.14 -9.56
C PHE A 581 -0.57 19.54 -8.42
N LEU A 582 -0.56 20.80 -8.02
CA LEU A 582 -1.47 21.35 -7.02
C LEU A 582 -2.92 21.50 -7.52
N SER A 583 -3.17 21.31 -8.82
CA SER A 583 -4.55 21.26 -9.35
C SER A 583 -5.37 20.07 -8.82
N ASP A 584 -4.72 18.99 -8.37
CA ASP A 584 -5.38 17.86 -7.72
C ASP A 584 -5.64 18.16 -6.24
N ILE A 585 -6.82 18.73 -5.97
CA ILE A 585 -7.25 19.11 -4.63
C ILE A 585 -7.42 17.91 -3.68
N ARG A 586 -7.55 16.68 -4.18
CA ARG A 586 -7.64 15.47 -3.33
C ARG A 586 -6.31 15.22 -2.61
N ARG A 587 -5.16 15.53 -3.25
CA ARG A 587 -3.83 15.49 -2.60
C ARG A 587 -3.74 16.49 -1.47
N MET A 588 -4.28 17.69 -1.65
CA MET A 588 -4.32 18.69 -0.58
C MET A 588 -5.22 18.28 0.57
N ASN A 589 -6.41 17.72 0.28
CA ASN A 589 -7.26 17.14 1.31
C ASN A 589 -6.49 16.10 2.14
N VAL A 590 -5.75 15.21 1.48
CA VAL A 590 -4.92 14.22 2.15
C VAL A 590 -3.86 14.88 3.00
N ALA A 591 -3.09 15.84 2.45
CA ALA A 591 -2.00 16.53 3.12
C ALA A 591 -2.45 17.26 4.40
N MET A 592 -3.53 18.06 4.30
CA MET A 592 -4.07 18.84 5.41
C MET A 592 -4.61 17.96 6.53
N THR A 593 -5.29 16.86 6.17
CA THR A 593 -5.93 15.94 7.13
C THR A 593 -4.97 14.96 7.81
N ARG A 594 -3.65 15.16 7.66
CA ARG A 594 -2.61 14.46 8.44
C ARG A 594 -2.32 15.13 9.77
N ALA A 595 -2.67 16.41 9.92
CA ALA A 595 -2.40 17.19 11.13
C ALA A 595 -3.39 16.86 12.24
N ARG A 596 -2.91 16.61 13.45
CA ARG A 596 -3.77 16.41 14.62
C ARG A 596 -4.03 17.70 15.38
N LYS A 597 -2.98 18.50 15.61
CA LYS A 597 -3.04 19.71 16.44
C LYS A 597 -2.79 21.00 15.67
N LYS A 598 -1.75 21.00 14.82
CA LYS A 598 -1.32 22.19 14.09
C LYS A 598 -1.03 21.89 12.62
N LEU A 599 -1.61 22.68 11.74
CA LEU A 599 -1.36 22.70 10.30
C LEU A 599 -0.74 24.05 9.93
N VAL A 600 0.44 24.03 9.33
CA VAL A 600 1.10 25.21 8.77
C VAL A 600 1.28 24.99 7.28
N VAL A 601 0.75 25.90 6.46
CA VAL A 601 0.91 25.88 5.01
C VAL A 601 1.70 27.11 4.61
N ILE A 602 2.76 26.93 3.83
CA ILE A 602 3.65 28.00 3.37
C ILE A 602 3.60 28.01 1.86
N GLY A 603 3.30 29.15 1.26
CA GLY A 603 3.26 29.29 -0.18
C GLY A 603 2.84 30.68 -0.64
N ASP A 604 2.96 30.90 -1.95
CA ASP A 604 2.64 32.18 -2.59
C ASP A 604 1.15 32.27 -2.91
N SER A 605 0.40 33.10 -2.18
CA SER A 605 -1.04 33.28 -2.40
C SER A 605 -1.34 33.86 -3.79
N ALA A 606 -0.45 34.67 -4.37
CA ALA A 606 -0.65 35.28 -5.68
C ALA A 606 -0.64 34.23 -6.80
N THR A 607 0.24 33.23 -6.67
CA THR A 607 0.28 32.08 -7.58
C THR A 607 -0.84 31.08 -7.32
N LEU A 608 -1.10 30.75 -6.04
CA LEU A 608 -2.00 29.66 -5.67
C LEU A 608 -3.49 30.00 -5.85
N SER A 609 -3.88 31.26 -5.61
CA SER A 609 -5.29 31.69 -5.57
C SER A 609 -5.99 31.69 -6.93
N VAL A 610 -5.28 31.34 -8.01
CA VAL A 610 -5.88 31.07 -9.33
C VAL A 610 -6.90 29.92 -9.26
N LEU A 611 -6.69 28.95 -8.37
CA LEU A 611 -7.66 27.89 -8.11
C LEU A 611 -8.56 28.27 -6.92
N PRO A 612 -9.91 28.21 -7.06
CA PRO A 612 -10.85 28.59 -5.99
C PRO A 612 -10.65 27.84 -4.67
N PHE A 613 -10.11 26.63 -4.73
CA PHE A 613 -9.76 25.85 -3.54
C PHE A 613 -8.75 26.58 -2.65
N TYR A 614 -7.67 27.12 -3.22
CA TYR A 614 -6.61 27.78 -2.46
C TYR A 614 -7.02 29.15 -1.99
N SER A 615 -7.73 29.94 -2.82
CA SER A 615 -8.26 31.23 -2.38
C SER A 615 -9.23 31.05 -1.20
N SER A 616 -10.09 30.03 -1.24
CA SER A 616 -10.97 29.69 -0.11
C SER A 616 -10.18 29.28 1.13
N PHE A 617 -9.05 28.57 0.98
CA PHE A 617 -8.20 28.20 2.11
C PHE A 617 -7.51 29.40 2.75
N VAL A 618 -7.04 30.35 1.93
CA VAL A 618 -6.43 31.60 2.41
C VAL A 618 -7.44 32.41 3.20
N SER A 619 -8.64 32.64 2.64
CA SER A 619 -9.73 33.33 3.36
C SER A 619 -10.15 32.61 4.63
N TYR A 620 -10.18 31.27 4.60
CA TYR A 620 -10.46 30.47 5.79
C TYR A 620 -9.38 30.64 6.88
N ALA A 621 -8.11 30.76 6.50
CA ALA A 621 -7.02 31.05 7.43
C ALA A 621 -7.13 32.47 8.00
N GLU A 622 -7.54 33.47 7.20
CA GLU A 622 -7.83 34.83 7.66
C GLU A 622 -8.96 34.85 8.70
N GLU A 623 -10.06 34.11 8.46
CA GLU A 623 -11.18 33.97 9.41
C GLU A 623 -10.77 33.39 10.78
N LEU A 624 -9.64 32.67 10.83
CA LEU A 624 -9.09 32.06 12.03
C LEU A 624 -7.94 32.87 12.66
N ASP A 625 -7.69 34.10 12.19
CA ASP A 625 -6.52 34.92 12.53
C ASP A 625 -5.17 34.21 12.25
N GLY A 626 -5.20 33.20 11.38
CA GLY A 626 -4.09 32.31 11.02
C GLY A 626 -3.38 32.69 9.73
N TYR A 627 -3.85 33.68 8.99
CA TYR A 627 -3.11 34.25 7.87
C TYR A 627 -1.96 35.12 8.38
N LYS A 628 -0.76 34.89 7.87
CA LYS A 628 0.45 35.66 8.20
C LYS A 628 1.26 35.95 6.95
N SER A 629 1.82 37.14 6.83
CA SER A 629 2.82 37.40 5.79
C SER A 629 4.19 36.90 6.24
N ALA A 630 4.98 36.33 5.33
CA ALA A 630 6.37 35.97 5.63
C ALA A 630 7.22 37.18 6.06
N TRP A 631 6.83 38.40 5.68
CA TRP A 631 7.44 39.66 6.15
C TRP A 631 7.32 39.86 7.67
N GLU A 632 6.27 39.34 8.31
CA GLU A 632 6.10 39.39 9.78
C GLU A 632 7.20 38.63 10.52
N PHE A 633 7.93 37.76 9.81
CA PHE A 633 9.03 36.96 10.34
C PHE A 633 10.39 37.35 9.73
N ALA A 634 10.47 38.42 8.94
CA ALA A 634 11.71 38.83 8.26
C ALA A 634 12.74 39.49 9.18
N GLU A 635 12.32 39.99 10.34
CA GLU A 635 13.21 40.58 11.36
C GLU A 635 13.71 39.57 12.42
N ILE A 636 13.38 38.29 12.25
CA ILE A 636 13.74 37.18 13.17
C ILE A 636 14.97 36.42 12.66
#